data_AF-A0A7W8KGC9-F1
#
_entry.id   AF-A0A7W8KGC9-F1
#
_cell.length_a   1.000
_cell.length_b   1.000
_cell.length_c   1.000
_cell.angle_alpha   90.00
_cell.angle_beta   90.00
_cell.angle_gamma   90.00
#
_symmetry.space_group_name_H-M   'P 1'
#
loop_
_entity.id
_entity.type
_entity.pdbx_description
1 polymer ?
#
loop_
_entity_poly.entity_id
_entity_poly.type
_entity_poly.pdbx_seq_one_letter_code
_entity_poly.pdbx_strand_id
1 'polypeptide(L)'
;MTTSSTPVSPAATDTPPEAHAGPTFTRQEKLFTMIGTLLGMLLAALDQTIVSTAGPQIQKDLRIDPSLYTWITTSYLVASTVMVPIYGKLSDLYGRRRILMFGIVSFLIGSLLCGLSGEPFLGNILGGGTGQLIAFRAIQGFGSAALFTTAFAVVSDLFAPAERGRYTGLFGAVFGISSVLGPLIGGFLTDHLSWHWVFYVNLPIGLIAIAFILTRMPALKHLYGRAEEKPRLDLLGALWLVVAVVPLLLALSLGKSTLTPGETGFLWGSWQILSMFAVAAVGTALFLLTERRAHDPLMSLDLFRNRVFSVGTVATFLLGMAFLGPIIFLPLFMVNVVGLSATNSGLTLTPLVLGLVAGNILSGQLVTRIGKYKGIMVASLVLLMAAFLVMGVTLHPDATQASVTWKMILIGLGLGPSIPLYTLAIQNASDPRLTGQVTSAVTFFRNLGQVVGVAILGTLFANTLSSELTTAQAQAQALLPAEARAQFGTIGQGEGSGASNFNVTTIKTTVSAKLDTQEQRITRALRDNDPASVKALLADPNTPEQLKTVLAAGGIDAQVKAGFDGVLAGITAAVRSGQPGALGALAANPQVPAALRAQLTQIPPQAITTTQGQDAVLARISAGLNAAQASAATQAKTKAVDAAVSAIESSRTSILHAIDVFGTGFKLALTDAVSVVFRVGLIAVVLGFLATLILPQVPLRRRAGPMPVAE
;
A
#
# COMPACT_ATOMS: atom_id res chain seq x y z
N MET A 1 -42.99 96.80 -18.31
CA MET A 1 -41.75 96.00 -18.33
C MET A 1 -41.75 95.14 -17.08
N THR A 2 -42.17 93.88 -17.22
CA THR A 2 -42.45 92.96 -16.10
C THR A 2 -41.47 91.79 -16.17
N THR A 3 -40.75 91.58 -15.08
CA THR A 3 -39.72 90.55 -14.88
C THR A 3 -40.36 89.19 -14.61
N SER A 4 -40.12 88.19 -15.47
CA SER A 4 -40.57 86.81 -15.28
C SER A 4 -39.46 85.95 -14.66
N SER A 5 -39.67 85.52 -13.42
CA SER A 5 -38.92 84.45 -12.76
C SER A 5 -39.44 83.09 -13.21
N THR A 6 -38.59 82.28 -13.81
CA THR A 6 -38.86 80.86 -14.13
C THR A 6 -38.78 79.98 -12.87
N PRO A 7 -39.67 78.99 -12.69
CA PRO A 7 -39.64 78.10 -11.54
C PRO A 7 -38.60 76.98 -11.71
N VAL A 8 -37.89 76.68 -10.63
CA VAL A 8 -36.93 75.59 -10.51
C VAL A 8 -37.69 74.25 -10.44
N SER A 9 -37.34 73.32 -11.32
CA SER A 9 -37.85 71.95 -11.36
C SER A 9 -37.33 71.16 -10.15
N PRO A 10 -38.16 70.37 -9.43
CA PRO A 10 -37.72 69.63 -8.25
C PRO A 10 -36.77 68.50 -8.67
N ALA A 11 -35.64 68.43 -7.97
CA ALA A 11 -34.60 67.42 -8.13
C ALA A 11 -35.18 66.01 -8.08
N ALA A 12 -34.85 65.21 -9.10
CA ALA A 12 -35.06 63.77 -9.06
C ALA A 12 -34.31 63.20 -7.85
N THR A 13 -35.04 62.57 -6.94
CA THR A 13 -34.49 61.81 -5.83
C THR A 13 -33.62 60.68 -6.40
N ASP A 14 -32.30 60.78 -6.19
CA ASP A 14 -31.36 59.68 -6.32
C ASP A 14 -31.83 58.52 -5.44
N THR A 15 -32.47 57.53 -6.07
CA THR A 15 -32.62 56.22 -5.47
C THR A 15 -31.23 55.57 -5.50
N PRO A 16 -30.68 55.11 -4.35
CA PRO A 16 -29.43 54.37 -4.37
C PRO A 16 -29.59 53.18 -5.30
N PRO A 17 -28.60 52.84 -6.15
CA PRO A 17 -28.69 51.64 -6.98
C PRO A 17 -28.97 50.45 -6.07
N GLU A 18 -30.10 49.78 -6.28
CA GLU A 18 -30.46 48.55 -5.56
C GLU A 18 -29.28 47.58 -5.66
N ALA A 19 -28.53 47.46 -4.56
CA ALA A 19 -27.45 46.51 -4.44
C ALA A 19 -28.05 45.13 -4.72
N HIS A 20 -27.67 44.51 -5.84
CA HIS A 20 -28.14 43.20 -6.28
C HIS A 20 -28.05 42.17 -5.13
N ALA A 21 -29.16 41.98 -4.42
CA ALA A 21 -29.30 40.90 -3.47
C ALA A 21 -29.28 39.60 -4.26
N GLY A 22 -28.26 38.77 -4.07
CA GLY A 22 -28.18 37.45 -4.70
C GLY A 22 -29.43 36.61 -4.44
N PRO A 23 -29.72 35.61 -5.28
CA PRO A 23 -30.96 34.82 -5.19
C PRO A 23 -31.15 34.24 -3.78
N THR A 24 -32.32 34.52 -3.18
CA THR A 24 -32.72 34.01 -1.86
C THR A 24 -33.30 32.61 -1.99
N PHE A 25 -32.46 31.58 -1.82
CA PHE A 25 -32.93 30.19 -1.82
C PHE A 25 -33.68 29.83 -0.54
N THR A 26 -34.75 29.02 -0.68
CA THR A 26 -35.51 28.49 0.45
C THR A 26 -34.66 27.50 1.27
N ARG A 27 -34.99 27.34 2.56
CA ARG A 27 -34.30 26.37 3.44
C ARG A 27 -34.36 24.94 2.90
N GLN A 28 -35.49 24.57 2.28
CA GLN A 28 -35.67 23.26 1.67
C GLN A 28 -34.74 23.08 0.46
N GLU A 29 -34.69 24.03 -0.47
CA GLU A 29 -33.80 23.96 -1.64
C GLU A 29 -32.33 23.85 -1.24
N LYS A 30 -31.90 24.61 -0.23
CA LYS A 30 -30.53 24.52 0.30
C LYS A 30 -30.22 23.14 0.87
N LEU A 31 -31.13 22.57 1.66
CA LEU A 31 -30.95 21.27 2.28
C LEU A 31 -30.91 20.14 1.25
N PHE A 32 -31.87 20.10 0.31
CA PHE A 32 -31.95 19.05 -0.69
C PHE A 32 -30.79 19.11 -1.68
N THR A 33 -30.40 20.30 -2.11
CA THR A 33 -29.22 20.49 -2.96
C THR A 33 -27.95 20.01 -2.25
N MET A 34 -27.80 20.31 -0.96
CA MET A 34 -26.69 19.82 -0.16
C MET A 34 -26.70 18.30 -0.06
N ILE A 35 -27.85 17.68 0.23
CA ILE A 35 -27.98 16.21 0.32
C ILE A 35 -27.59 15.55 -1.01
N GLY A 36 -28.16 16.00 -2.14
CA GLY A 36 -27.84 15.43 -3.45
C GLY A 36 -26.36 15.59 -3.82
N THR A 37 -25.78 16.73 -3.48
CA THR A 37 -24.36 17.03 -3.70
C THR A 37 -23.45 16.17 -2.83
N LEU A 38 -23.76 16.03 -1.54
CA LEU A 38 -23.01 15.18 -0.61
C LEU A 38 -23.15 13.70 -0.95
N LEU A 39 -24.32 13.25 -1.45
CA LEU A 39 -24.49 11.89 -1.97
C LEU A 39 -23.63 11.63 -3.20
N GLY A 40 -23.54 12.60 -4.13
CA GLY A 40 -22.62 12.50 -5.26
C GLY A 40 -21.16 12.41 -4.83
N MET A 41 -20.75 13.20 -3.84
CA MET A 41 -19.40 13.11 -3.27
C MET A 41 -19.16 11.80 -2.50
N LEU A 42 -20.17 11.32 -1.76
CA LEU A 42 -20.15 10.04 -1.04
C LEU A 42 -19.92 8.88 -2.00
N LEU A 43 -20.57 8.91 -3.18
CA LEU A 43 -20.39 7.93 -4.23
C LEU A 43 -18.92 7.80 -4.66
N ALA A 44 -18.27 8.93 -4.94
CA ALA A 44 -16.86 8.95 -5.35
C ALA A 44 -15.90 8.54 -4.23
N ALA A 45 -16.22 8.87 -2.98
CA ALA A 45 -15.40 8.54 -1.82
C ALA A 45 -15.54 7.06 -1.41
N LEU A 46 -16.76 6.50 -1.45
CA LEU A 46 -17.03 5.08 -1.21
C LEU A 46 -16.37 4.20 -2.27
N ASP A 47 -16.44 4.57 -3.55
CA ASP A 47 -15.83 3.76 -4.62
C ASP A 47 -14.33 3.52 -4.39
N GLN A 48 -13.57 4.54 -4.02
CA GLN A 48 -12.15 4.37 -3.72
C GLN A 48 -11.90 3.38 -2.57
N THR A 49 -12.70 3.44 -1.51
CA THR A 49 -12.50 2.61 -0.32
C THR A 49 -12.98 1.16 -0.53
N ILE A 50 -14.09 0.98 -1.23
CA ILE A 50 -14.64 -0.35 -1.59
C ILE A 50 -13.69 -1.06 -2.57
N VAL A 51 -13.27 -0.39 -3.65
CA VAL A 51 -12.35 -0.98 -4.66
C VAL A 51 -10.99 -1.33 -4.04
N SER A 52 -10.47 -0.49 -3.14
CA SER A 52 -9.22 -0.79 -2.43
C SER A 52 -9.31 -2.06 -1.58
N THR A 53 -10.50 -2.42 -1.09
CA THR A 53 -10.72 -3.62 -0.26
C THR A 53 -10.92 -4.86 -1.13
N ALA A 54 -11.60 -4.71 -2.27
CA ALA A 54 -11.84 -5.79 -3.22
C ALA A 54 -10.64 -6.12 -4.12
N GLY A 55 -9.63 -5.23 -4.15
CA GLY A 55 -8.46 -5.32 -5.03
C GLY A 55 -7.80 -6.70 -5.13
N PRO A 56 -7.46 -7.39 -4.02
CA PRO A 56 -6.83 -8.72 -4.07
C PRO A 56 -7.69 -9.77 -4.79
N GLN A 57 -9.01 -9.74 -4.59
CA GLN A 57 -9.93 -10.67 -5.26
C GLN A 57 -10.06 -10.33 -6.75
N ILE A 58 -10.13 -9.04 -7.09
CA ILE A 58 -10.13 -8.57 -8.49
C ILE A 58 -8.86 -9.06 -9.22
N GLN A 59 -7.69 -8.92 -8.56
CA GLN A 59 -6.42 -9.37 -9.11
C GLN A 59 -6.42 -10.88 -9.39
N LYS A 60 -6.93 -11.66 -8.44
CA LYS A 60 -7.00 -13.12 -8.53
C LYS A 60 -7.95 -13.58 -9.64
N ASP A 61 -9.16 -13.03 -9.69
CA ASP A 61 -10.21 -13.49 -10.61
C ASP A 61 -9.91 -13.11 -12.07
N LEU A 62 -9.39 -11.89 -12.31
CA LEU A 62 -9.00 -11.44 -13.64
C LEU A 62 -7.57 -11.87 -14.04
N ARG A 63 -6.85 -12.59 -13.16
CA ARG A 63 -5.44 -12.98 -13.32
C ARG A 63 -4.57 -11.80 -13.75
N ILE A 64 -4.78 -10.66 -13.09
CA ILE A 64 -4.10 -9.41 -13.41
C ILE A 64 -2.62 -9.59 -13.10
N ASP A 65 -1.79 -9.37 -14.11
CA ASP A 65 -0.34 -9.34 -13.93
C ASP A 65 -0.01 -8.37 -12.79
N PRO A 66 0.85 -8.74 -11.83
CA PRO A 66 1.22 -7.87 -10.70
C PRO A 66 1.69 -6.48 -11.12
N SER A 67 2.28 -6.36 -12.30
CA SER A 67 2.62 -5.06 -12.91
C SER A 67 1.34 -4.26 -13.21
N LEU A 68 0.32 -4.84 -13.82
CA LEU A 68 -0.90 -4.09 -14.17
C LEU A 68 -1.81 -3.75 -12.97
N TYR A 69 -1.60 -4.34 -11.80
CA TYR A 69 -2.46 -4.14 -10.63
C TYR A 69 -2.55 -2.67 -10.17
N THR A 70 -1.43 -1.95 -10.16
CA THR A 70 -1.39 -0.53 -9.72
C THR A 70 -2.24 0.39 -10.61
N TRP A 71 -2.42 0.02 -11.87
CA TRP A 71 -3.18 0.80 -12.85
C TRP A 71 -4.67 0.88 -12.56
N ILE A 72 -5.23 -0.04 -11.76
CA ILE A 72 -6.63 -0.01 -11.34
C ILE A 72 -6.93 1.29 -10.58
N THR A 73 -5.99 1.79 -9.78
CA THR A 73 -6.15 3.03 -9.02
C THR A 73 -5.52 4.22 -9.73
N THR A 74 -4.35 4.03 -10.37
CA THR A 74 -3.64 5.12 -11.05
C THR A 74 -4.45 5.71 -12.21
N SER A 75 -5.09 4.89 -13.05
CA SER A 75 -5.90 5.38 -14.18
C SER A 75 -7.05 6.29 -13.74
N TYR A 76 -7.78 5.87 -12.70
CA TYR A 76 -8.84 6.67 -12.08
C TYR A 76 -8.31 7.99 -11.51
N LEU A 77 -7.22 7.95 -10.75
CA LEU A 77 -6.64 9.13 -10.10
C LEU A 77 -6.11 10.14 -11.12
N VAL A 78 -5.43 9.67 -12.17
CA VAL A 78 -4.91 10.51 -13.26
C VAL A 78 -6.06 11.18 -14.01
N ALA A 79 -7.06 10.41 -14.43
CA ALA A 79 -8.23 10.94 -15.14
C ALA A 79 -9.00 11.95 -14.27
N SER A 80 -9.19 11.64 -12.99
CA SER A 80 -9.85 12.52 -12.03
C SER A 80 -9.09 13.84 -11.84
N THR A 81 -7.78 13.77 -11.61
CA THR A 81 -6.96 14.95 -11.31
C THR A 81 -6.90 15.95 -12.47
N VAL A 82 -6.74 15.45 -13.70
CA VAL A 82 -6.67 16.30 -14.91
C VAL A 82 -8.01 17.00 -15.18
N MET A 83 -9.12 16.32 -14.88
CA MET A 83 -10.46 16.85 -15.13
C MET A 83 -10.92 17.90 -14.10
N VAL A 84 -10.25 18.02 -12.95
CA VAL A 84 -10.64 18.94 -11.87
C VAL A 84 -10.73 20.40 -12.37
N PRO A 85 -9.71 21.01 -12.99
CA PRO A 85 -9.79 22.39 -13.50
C PRO A 85 -10.81 22.55 -14.62
N ILE A 86 -10.89 21.54 -15.51
CA ILE A 86 -11.81 21.51 -16.65
C ILE A 86 -13.26 21.59 -16.14
N TYR A 87 -13.64 20.74 -15.18
CA TYR A 87 -14.98 20.81 -14.58
C TYR A 87 -15.22 22.08 -13.79
N GLY A 88 -14.21 22.65 -13.14
CA GLY A 88 -14.33 23.96 -12.51
C GLY A 88 -14.85 25.01 -13.49
N LYS A 89 -14.22 25.08 -14.68
CA LYS A 89 -14.64 25.97 -15.76
C LYS A 89 -16.00 25.61 -16.34
N LEU A 90 -16.22 24.35 -16.71
CA LEU A 90 -17.53 23.92 -17.25
C LEU A 90 -18.67 24.21 -16.27
N SER A 91 -18.41 24.06 -14.97
CA SER A 91 -19.40 24.30 -13.91
C SER A 91 -19.74 25.79 -13.79
N ASP A 92 -18.76 26.68 -14.01
CA ASP A 92 -19.00 28.13 -14.09
C ASP A 92 -19.78 28.52 -15.36
N LEU A 93 -19.53 27.85 -16.50
CA LEU A 93 -20.16 28.15 -17.80
C LEU A 93 -21.58 27.60 -17.94
N TYR A 94 -21.77 26.31 -17.66
CA TYR A 94 -23.02 25.59 -17.90
C TYR A 94 -23.92 25.47 -16.67
N GLY A 95 -23.41 25.88 -15.51
CA GLY A 95 -24.10 25.87 -14.21
C GLY A 95 -23.89 24.57 -13.43
N ARG A 96 -23.93 24.67 -12.09
CA ARG A 96 -23.59 23.57 -11.16
C ARG A 96 -24.44 22.33 -11.38
N ARG A 97 -25.76 22.50 -11.52
CA ARG A 97 -26.71 21.39 -11.62
C ARG A 97 -26.40 20.48 -12.83
N ARG A 98 -26.10 21.06 -14.00
CA ARG A 98 -25.86 20.28 -15.23
C ARG A 98 -24.56 19.50 -15.15
N ILE A 99 -23.49 20.14 -14.66
CA ILE A 99 -22.18 19.50 -14.54
C ILE A 99 -22.19 18.42 -13.45
N LEU A 100 -22.87 18.64 -12.33
CA LEU A 100 -23.03 17.62 -11.30
C LEU A 100 -23.81 16.39 -11.84
N MET A 101 -24.92 16.60 -12.56
CA MET A 101 -25.66 15.49 -13.17
C MET A 101 -24.81 14.73 -14.20
N PHE A 102 -24.11 15.44 -15.08
CA PHE A 102 -23.22 14.83 -16.05
C PHE A 102 -22.10 14.03 -15.37
N GLY A 103 -21.54 14.56 -14.29
CA GLY A 103 -20.56 13.87 -13.45
C GLY A 103 -21.10 12.57 -12.86
N ILE A 104 -22.29 12.59 -12.26
CA ILE A 104 -22.90 11.38 -11.68
C ILE A 104 -23.20 10.36 -12.77
N VAL A 105 -23.82 10.76 -13.89
CA VAL A 105 -24.13 9.83 -14.98
C VAL A 105 -22.85 9.22 -15.57
N SER A 106 -21.82 10.03 -15.84
CA SER A 106 -20.54 9.54 -16.36
C SER A 106 -19.86 8.59 -15.37
N PHE A 107 -19.92 8.90 -14.07
CA PHE A 107 -19.41 8.04 -13.01
C PHE A 107 -20.18 6.70 -12.96
N LEU A 108 -21.51 6.73 -13.03
CA LEU A 108 -22.34 5.52 -13.02
C LEU A 108 -22.12 4.64 -14.25
N ILE A 109 -21.95 5.24 -15.43
CA ILE A 109 -21.58 4.52 -16.65
C ILE A 109 -20.21 3.87 -16.47
N GLY A 110 -19.22 4.61 -15.97
CA GLY A 110 -17.90 4.05 -15.65
C GLY A 110 -17.99 2.90 -14.65
N SER A 111 -18.80 3.04 -13.60
CA SER A 111 -19.04 1.99 -12.59
C SER A 111 -19.71 0.75 -13.19
N LEU A 112 -20.74 0.94 -14.00
CA LEU A 112 -21.41 -0.15 -14.71
C LEU A 112 -20.42 -0.90 -15.62
N LEU A 113 -19.61 -0.16 -16.39
CA LEU A 113 -18.59 -0.75 -17.25
C LEU A 113 -17.52 -1.51 -16.44
N CYS A 114 -17.04 -0.95 -15.33
CA CYS A 114 -16.11 -1.63 -14.42
C CYS A 114 -16.69 -2.97 -13.93
N GLY A 115 -17.96 -2.98 -13.52
CA GLY A 115 -18.66 -4.19 -13.07
C GLY A 115 -18.91 -5.22 -14.18
N LEU A 116 -18.83 -4.83 -15.46
CA LEU A 116 -18.92 -5.76 -16.59
C LEU A 116 -17.54 -6.27 -17.04
N SER A 117 -16.43 -5.78 -16.47
CA SER A 117 -15.09 -6.11 -16.95
C SER A 117 -14.80 -7.60 -16.83
N GLY A 118 -14.41 -8.24 -17.94
CA GLY A 118 -14.13 -9.68 -17.97
C GLY A 118 -15.35 -10.57 -18.23
N GLU A 119 -16.54 -9.99 -18.41
CA GLU A 119 -17.73 -10.74 -18.81
C GLU A 119 -17.58 -11.30 -20.23
N PRO A 120 -18.00 -12.55 -20.50
CA PRO A 120 -17.83 -13.19 -21.81
C PRO A 120 -18.42 -12.41 -22.98
N PHE A 121 -19.49 -11.64 -22.73
CA PHE A 121 -20.18 -10.83 -23.75
C PHE A 121 -19.32 -9.66 -24.28
N LEU A 122 -18.44 -9.08 -23.46
CA LEU A 122 -17.53 -8.00 -23.91
C LEU A 122 -16.37 -8.52 -24.74
N GLY A 123 -16.18 -9.84 -24.81
CA GLY A 123 -15.07 -10.47 -25.52
C GLY A 123 -13.71 -9.97 -25.03
N ASN A 124 -12.71 -9.97 -25.93
CA ASN A 124 -11.34 -9.55 -25.61
C ASN A 124 -11.05 -8.08 -25.99
N ILE A 125 -12.08 -7.22 -25.95
CA ILE A 125 -11.93 -5.78 -26.21
C ILE A 125 -10.94 -5.19 -25.20
N LEU A 126 -10.10 -4.24 -25.62
CA LEU A 126 -9.11 -3.54 -24.78
C LEU A 126 -8.09 -4.47 -24.08
N GLY A 127 -7.79 -5.65 -24.65
CA GLY A 127 -6.79 -6.56 -24.09
C GLY A 127 -7.30 -7.43 -22.93
N GLY A 128 -8.62 -7.63 -22.86
CA GLY A 128 -9.27 -8.54 -21.91
C GLY A 128 -9.78 -7.83 -20.65
N GLY A 129 -10.24 -8.61 -19.66
CA GLY A 129 -10.88 -8.06 -18.46
C GLY A 129 -10.00 -7.06 -17.69
N THR A 130 -8.68 -7.28 -17.66
CA THR A 130 -7.71 -6.35 -17.04
C THR A 130 -7.68 -4.99 -17.72
N GLY A 131 -7.51 -4.96 -19.05
CA GLY A 131 -7.41 -3.70 -19.79
C GLY A 131 -8.75 -2.97 -19.89
N GLN A 132 -9.87 -3.72 -19.96
CA GLN A 132 -11.22 -3.20 -19.80
C GLN A 132 -11.37 -2.46 -18.47
N LEU A 133 -11.02 -3.12 -17.36
CA LEU A 133 -11.14 -2.53 -16.03
C LEU A 133 -10.30 -1.24 -15.91
N ILE A 134 -9.05 -1.24 -16.38
CA ILE A 134 -8.20 -0.04 -16.34
C ILE A 134 -8.80 1.11 -17.16
N ALA A 135 -9.30 0.83 -18.37
CA ALA A 135 -9.92 1.85 -19.21
C ALA A 135 -11.21 2.39 -18.60
N PHE A 136 -12.06 1.51 -18.07
CA PHE A 136 -13.33 1.89 -17.44
C PHE A 136 -13.11 2.66 -16.13
N ARG A 137 -12.03 2.36 -15.39
CA ARG A 137 -11.58 3.15 -14.24
C ARG A 137 -11.17 4.57 -14.62
N ALA A 138 -10.55 4.76 -15.79
CA ALA A 138 -10.28 6.10 -16.32
C ALA A 138 -11.60 6.86 -16.64
N ILE A 139 -12.59 6.20 -17.26
CA ILE A 139 -13.92 6.78 -17.52
C ILE A 139 -14.64 7.14 -16.21
N GLN A 140 -14.57 6.26 -15.21
CA GLN A 140 -15.15 6.51 -13.90
C GLN A 140 -14.44 7.68 -13.19
N GLY A 141 -13.11 7.77 -13.30
CA GLY A 141 -12.29 8.87 -12.81
C GLY A 141 -12.69 10.21 -13.44
N PHE A 142 -12.98 10.22 -14.74
CA PHE A 142 -13.54 11.37 -15.44
C PHE A 142 -14.89 11.82 -14.85
N GLY A 143 -15.77 10.92 -14.42
CA GLY A 143 -16.99 11.31 -13.70
C GLY A 143 -16.71 11.86 -12.28
N SER A 144 -15.77 11.24 -11.56
CA SER A 144 -15.47 11.54 -10.15
C SER A 144 -15.00 12.98 -9.90
N ALA A 145 -14.24 13.55 -10.83
CA ALA A 145 -13.71 14.91 -10.70
C ALA A 145 -14.83 15.95 -10.63
N ALA A 146 -15.90 15.78 -11.40
CA ALA A 146 -17.07 16.64 -11.38
C ALA A 146 -17.80 16.58 -10.03
N LEU A 147 -17.86 15.39 -9.41
CA LEU A 147 -18.51 15.17 -8.12
C LEU A 147 -17.84 15.96 -6.99
N PHE A 148 -16.51 15.87 -6.89
CA PHE A 148 -15.77 16.64 -5.88
C PHE A 148 -15.78 18.14 -6.16
N THR A 149 -15.41 18.56 -7.37
CA THR A 149 -15.26 19.98 -7.71
C THR A 149 -16.56 20.75 -7.61
N THR A 150 -17.63 20.18 -8.16
CA THR A 150 -18.95 20.82 -8.13
C THR A 150 -19.51 20.82 -6.71
N ALA A 151 -19.18 19.83 -5.88
CA ALA A 151 -19.62 19.83 -4.48
C ALA A 151 -19.10 21.03 -3.70
N PHE A 152 -17.80 21.32 -3.77
CA PHE A 152 -17.23 22.49 -3.11
C PHE A 152 -17.80 23.81 -3.67
N ALA A 153 -18.07 23.88 -4.98
CA ALA A 153 -18.64 25.06 -5.62
C ALA A 153 -20.13 25.28 -5.30
N VAL A 154 -20.91 24.21 -5.13
CA VAL A 154 -22.32 24.30 -4.70
C VAL A 154 -22.41 24.93 -3.31
N VAL A 155 -21.53 24.56 -2.37
CA VAL A 155 -21.53 25.16 -1.03
C VAL A 155 -21.28 26.67 -1.10
N SER A 156 -20.41 27.11 -2.00
CA SER A 156 -20.15 28.55 -2.15
C SER A 156 -21.32 29.33 -2.73
N ASP A 157 -22.10 28.71 -3.62
CA ASP A 157 -23.26 29.36 -4.25
C ASP A 157 -24.48 29.42 -3.31
N LEU A 158 -24.60 28.46 -2.38
CA LEU A 158 -25.74 28.38 -1.46
C LEU A 158 -25.59 29.20 -0.17
N PHE A 159 -24.35 29.37 0.30
CA PHE A 159 -24.04 29.90 1.63
C PHE A 159 -23.06 31.07 1.58
N ALA A 160 -23.31 32.07 2.41
CA ALA A 160 -22.41 33.20 2.58
C ALA A 160 -21.06 32.74 3.16
N PRO A 161 -19.93 33.40 2.86
CA PRO A 161 -18.60 32.98 3.32
C PRO A 161 -18.49 32.68 4.82
N ALA A 162 -19.17 33.45 5.67
CA ALA A 162 -19.19 33.23 7.12
C ALA A 162 -19.85 31.90 7.53
N GLU A 163 -20.82 31.39 6.76
CA GLU A 163 -21.54 30.14 7.04
C GLU A 163 -20.89 28.92 6.35
N ARG A 164 -20.12 29.15 5.27
CA ARG A 164 -19.51 28.09 4.46
C ARG A 164 -18.70 27.12 5.32
N GLY A 165 -17.97 27.62 6.31
CA GLY A 165 -17.15 26.79 7.23
C GLY A 165 -17.92 25.64 7.88
N ARG A 166 -19.15 25.89 8.35
CA ARG A 166 -20.01 24.86 8.95
C ARG A 166 -20.39 23.77 7.94
N TYR A 167 -20.70 24.16 6.70
CA TYR A 167 -21.17 23.24 5.66
C TYR A 167 -20.02 22.49 4.99
N THR A 168 -18.85 23.10 4.86
CA THR A 168 -17.63 22.41 4.40
C THR A 168 -17.17 21.32 5.36
N GLY A 169 -17.55 21.42 6.65
CA GLY A 169 -17.36 20.34 7.63
C GLY A 169 -18.09 19.04 7.28
N LEU A 170 -19.22 19.12 6.56
CA LEU A 170 -19.99 17.94 6.13
C LEU A 170 -19.21 17.08 5.11
N PHE A 171 -18.29 17.68 4.35
CA PHE A 171 -17.39 16.94 3.49
C PHE A 171 -16.48 16.00 4.27
N GLY A 172 -16.00 16.44 5.44
CA GLY A 172 -15.25 15.59 6.36
C GLY A 172 -16.10 14.40 6.81
N ALA A 173 -17.36 14.63 7.18
CA ALA A 173 -18.28 13.56 7.58
C ALA A 173 -18.50 12.54 6.45
N VAL A 174 -18.64 12.99 5.19
CA VAL A 174 -18.74 12.09 4.02
C VAL A 174 -17.49 11.22 3.88
N PHE A 175 -16.30 11.79 3.98
CA PHE A 175 -15.05 11.01 3.96
C PHE A 175 -14.96 10.02 5.13
N GLY A 176 -15.36 10.44 6.34
CA GLY A 176 -15.39 9.57 7.52
C GLY A 176 -16.33 8.39 7.35
N ILE A 177 -17.58 8.64 6.93
CA ILE A 177 -18.56 7.60 6.64
C ILE A 177 -18.02 6.65 5.57
N SER A 178 -17.44 7.19 4.50
CA SER A 178 -16.89 6.38 3.39
C SER A 178 -15.73 5.50 3.82
N SER A 179 -14.91 5.96 4.75
CA SER A 179 -13.76 5.20 5.26
C SER A 179 -14.15 3.98 6.09
N VAL A 180 -15.31 4.02 6.76
CA VAL A 180 -15.82 2.92 7.57
C VAL A 180 -16.73 2.01 6.76
N LEU A 181 -17.72 2.60 6.06
CA LEU A 181 -18.66 1.84 5.25
C LEU A 181 -18.00 1.19 4.04
N GLY A 182 -16.97 1.80 3.46
CA GLY A 182 -16.29 1.30 2.28
C GLY A 182 -15.72 -0.11 2.45
N PRO A 183 -14.78 -0.32 3.39
CA PRO A 183 -14.23 -1.65 3.64
C PRO A 183 -15.27 -2.66 4.12
N LEU A 184 -16.26 -2.24 4.92
CA LEU A 184 -17.34 -3.12 5.38
C LEU A 184 -18.20 -3.63 4.23
N ILE A 185 -18.69 -2.72 3.37
CA ILE A 185 -19.50 -3.06 2.21
C ILE A 185 -18.65 -3.81 1.18
N GLY A 186 -17.42 -3.37 0.93
CA GLY A 186 -16.51 -4.00 -0.03
C GLY A 186 -16.12 -5.42 0.34
N GLY A 187 -15.75 -5.66 1.61
CA GLY A 187 -15.49 -7.00 2.12
C GLY A 187 -16.74 -7.89 2.00
N PHE A 188 -17.88 -7.42 2.52
CA PHE A 188 -19.13 -8.18 2.46
C PHE A 188 -19.55 -8.56 1.03
N LEU A 189 -19.51 -7.61 0.08
CA LEU A 189 -19.88 -7.86 -1.32
C LEU A 189 -18.90 -8.81 -2.02
N THR A 190 -17.60 -8.68 -1.71
CA THR A 190 -16.56 -9.52 -2.30
C THR A 190 -16.62 -10.95 -1.76
N ASP A 191 -16.84 -11.10 -0.45
CA ASP A 191 -16.83 -12.40 0.24
C ASP A 191 -18.11 -13.22 0.00
N HIS A 192 -19.28 -12.57 -0.12
CA HIS A 192 -20.57 -13.25 -0.22
C HIS A 192 -21.22 -13.24 -1.60
N LEU A 193 -20.90 -12.28 -2.48
CA LEU A 193 -21.49 -12.19 -3.81
C LEU A 193 -20.41 -12.39 -4.89
N SER A 194 -19.77 -11.29 -5.29
CA SER A 194 -18.73 -11.24 -6.31
C SER A 194 -18.15 -9.83 -6.31
N TRP A 195 -16.87 -9.69 -6.66
CA TRP A 195 -16.22 -8.38 -6.76
C TRP A 195 -16.91 -7.45 -7.78
N HIS A 196 -17.64 -7.95 -8.78
CA HIS A 196 -18.36 -7.09 -9.72
C HIS A 196 -19.42 -6.19 -9.01
N TRP A 197 -20.01 -6.69 -7.92
CA TRP A 197 -21.03 -5.96 -7.15
C TRP A 197 -20.47 -4.74 -6.40
N VAL A 198 -19.15 -4.70 -6.18
CA VAL A 198 -18.44 -3.52 -5.64
C VAL A 198 -18.62 -2.31 -6.55
N PHE A 199 -18.79 -2.51 -7.86
CA PHE A 199 -19.11 -1.44 -8.78
C PHE A 199 -20.62 -1.23 -8.96
N TYR A 200 -21.43 -2.29 -8.85
CA TYR A 200 -22.89 -2.16 -8.98
C TYR A 200 -23.55 -1.45 -7.80
N VAL A 201 -22.96 -1.48 -6.60
CA VAL A 201 -23.49 -0.78 -5.41
C VAL A 201 -23.56 0.74 -5.61
N ASN A 202 -22.74 1.30 -6.50
CA ASN A 202 -22.75 2.71 -6.83
C ASN A 202 -24.02 3.13 -7.59
N LEU A 203 -24.61 2.24 -8.40
CA LEU A 203 -25.78 2.54 -9.24
C LEU A 203 -27.01 3.00 -8.43
N PRO A 204 -27.52 2.25 -7.42
CA PRO A 204 -28.67 2.69 -6.65
C PRO A 204 -28.41 4.01 -5.91
N ILE A 205 -27.20 4.18 -5.34
CA ILE A 205 -26.82 5.41 -4.63
C ILE A 205 -26.80 6.61 -5.58
N GLY A 206 -26.22 6.45 -6.77
CA GLY A 206 -26.16 7.52 -7.77
C GLY A 206 -27.54 7.84 -8.37
N LEU A 207 -28.42 6.84 -8.55
CA LEU A 207 -29.80 7.08 -8.97
C LEU A 207 -30.58 7.91 -7.93
N ILE A 208 -30.39 7.61 -6.64
CA ILE A 208 -30.97 8.42 -5.55
C ILE A 208 -30.41 9.85 -5.61
N ALA A 209 -29.09 10.02 -5.77
CA ALA A 209 -28.47 11.34 -5.89
C ALA A 209 -29.04 12.14 -7.09
N ILE A 210 -29.19 11.49 -8.26
CA ILE A 210 -29.81 12.08 -9.45
C ILE A 210 -31.26 12.49 -9.15
N ALA A 211 -32.05 11.64 -8.47
CA ALA A 211 -33.43 11.97 -8.12
C ALA A 211 -33.51 13.23 -7.23
N PHE A 212 -32.66 13.35 -6.22
CA PHE A 212 -32.59 14.55 -5.37
C PHE A 212 -32.21 15.81 -6.17
N ILE A 213 -31.24 15.70 -7.08
CA ILE A 213 -30.78 16.81 -7.91
C ILE A 213 -31.86 17.22 -8.93
N LEU A 214 -32.50 16.28 -9.61
CA LEU A 214 -33.51 16.55 -10.62
C LEU A 214 -34.76 17.21 -10.03
N THR A 215 -35.22 16.73 -8.88
CA THR A 215 -36.49 17.14 -8.29
C THR A 215 -36.43 18.45 -7.54
N ARG A 216 -35.28 18.78 -6.90
CA ARG A 216 -35.23 19.87 -5.90
C ARG A 216 -34.04 20.81 -5.99
N MET A 217 -33.05 20.57 -6.86
CA MET A 217 -31.93 21.50 -7.05
C MET A 217 -32.36 22.64 -7.99
N PRO A 218 -32.45 23.90 -7.51
CA PRO A 218 -32.72 25.03 -8.39
C PRO A 218 -31.59 25.17 -9.41
N ALA A 219 -31.87 25.81 -10.55
CA ALA A 219 -30.83 26.14 -11.50
C ALA A 219 -29.89 27.17 -10.86
N LEU A 220 -28.81 26.69 -10.22
CA LEU A 220 -27.69 27.50 -9.75
C LEU A 220 -26.94 28.04 -10.96
N LYS A 221 -27.52 29.07 -11.57
CA LYS A 221 -26.98 29.82 -12.69
C LYS A 221 -26.32 31.05 -12.09
N HIS A 222 -25.00 31.18 -12.21
CA HIS A 222 -24.37 32.47 -11.93
C HIS A 222 -24.49 33.36 -13.17
N LEU A 223 -24.87 34.61 -12.90
CA LEU A 223 -25.08 35.72 -13.83
C LEU A 223 -23.82 36.02 -14.65
N TYR A 224 -23.68 35.47 -15.85
CA TYR A 224 -23.12 36.29 -16.92
C TYR A 224 -24.18 37.34 -17.25
N GLY A 225 -23.84 38.61 -17.01
CA GLY A 225 -24.66 39.74 -17.44
C GLY A 225 -24.98 39.59 -18.92
N ARG A 226 -26.20 39.97 -19.31
CA ARG A 226 -26.79 39.81 -20.65
C ARG A 226 -26.02 40.47 -21.82
N ALA A 227 -24.76 40.89 -21.67
CA ALA A 227 -24.09 41.77 -22.63
C ALA A 227 -22.67 41.39 -23.08
N GLU A 228 -21.99 40.39 -22.50
CA GLU A 228 -20.64 40.00 -22.96
C GLU A 228 -20.64 38.54 -23.46
N GLU A 229 -19.90 38.33 -24.56
CA GLU A 229 -19.88 37.15 -25.43
C GLU A 229 -20.04 35.81 -24.70
N LYS A 230 -20.80 34.87 -25.31
CA LYS A 230 -20.94 33.50 -24.79
C LYS A 230 -19.56 32.92 -24.48
N PRO A 231 -19.20 32.75 -23.19
CA PRO A 231 -17.86 32.31 -22.84
C PRO A 231 -17.65 30.88 -23.35
N ARG A 232 -16.51 30.66 -24.03
CA ARG A 232 -16.16 29.40 -24.71
C ARG A 232 -15.09 28.68 -23.91
N LEU A 233 -15.20 27.36 -23.84
CA LEU A 233 -14.17 26.52 -23.23
C LEU A 233 -12.87 26.63 -24.02
N ASP A 234 -11.76 26.95 -23.36
CA ASP A 234 -10.43 26.86 -23.95
C ASP A 234 -10.01 25.39 -24.15
N LEU A 235 -10.40 24.83 -25.30
CA LEU A 235 -10.05 23.46 -25.66
C LEU A 235 -8.54 23.27 -25.86
N LEU A 236 -7.84 24.32 -26.27
CA LEU A 236 -6.39 24.25 -26.48
C LEU A 236 -5.66 24.25 -25.13
N GLY A 237 -6.07 25.13 -24.20
CA GLY A 237 -5.63 25.09 -22.81
C GLY A 237 -5.94 23.74 -22.16
N ALA A 238 -7.12 23.16 -22.40
CA ALA A 238 -7.48 21.85 -21.85
C ALA A 238 -6.56 20.74 -22.39
N LEU A 239 -6.26 20.77 -23.69
CA LEU A 239 -5.34 19.83 -24.32
C LEU A 239 -3.93 19.93 -23.72
N TRP A 240 -3.37 21.14 -23.60
CA TRP A 240 -2.04 21.31 -23.03
C TRP A 240 -1.98 20.97 -21.55
N LEU A 241 -3.07 21.20 -20.80
CA LEU A 241 -3.19 20.75 -19.42
C LEU A 241 -3.11 19.21 -19.33
N VAL A 242 -3.79 18.48 -20.22
CA VAL A 242 -3.70 17.01 -20.31
C VAL A 242 -2.27 16.57 -20.62
N VAL A 243 -1.63 17.19 -21.62
CA VAL A 243 -0.24 16.88 -22.03
C VAL A 243 0.77 17.23 -20.94
N ALA A 244 0.50 18.24 -20.11
CA ALA A 244 1.35 18.61 -18.97
C ALA A 244 1.20 17.62 -17.81
N VAL A 245 -0.04 17.32 -17.44
CA VAL A 245 -0.35 16.66 -16.17
C VAL A 245 -0.34 15.14 -16.29
N VAL A 246 -0.86 14.55 -17.38
CA VAL A 246 -0.89 13.08 -17.51
C VAL A 246 0.53 12.48 -17.47
N PRO A 247 1.49 12.94 -18.29
CA PRO A 247 2.85 12.39 -18.24
C PRO A 247 3.54 12.66 -16.92
N LEU A 248 3.29 13.81 -16.28
CA LEU A 248 3.83 14.14 -14.97
C LEU A 248 3.35 13.15 -13.90
N LEU A 249 2.04 12.92 -13.82
CA LEU A 249 1.46 12.00 -12.84
C LEU A 249 1.89 10.56 -13.12
N LEU A 250 2.00 10.16 -14.40
CA LEU A 250 2.51 8.83 -14.77
C LEU A 250 3.99 8.66 -14.40
N ALA A 251 4.84 9.65 -14.68
CA ALA A 251 6.26 9.62 -14.30
C ALA A 251 6.42 9.48 -12.77
N LEU A 252 5.63 10.23 -12.00
CA LEU A 252 5.63 10.18 -10.54
C LEU A 252 5.07 8.87 -9.99
N SER A 253 4.07 8.28 -10.65
CA SER A 253 3.45 7.02 -10.22
C SER A 253 4.27 5.78 -10.59
N LEU A 254 4.99 5.82 -11.72
CA LEU A 254 5.73 4.68 -12.26
C LEU A 254 7.24 4.75 -11.96
N GLY A 255 7.75 5.89 -11.49
CA GLY A 255 9.15 6.05 -11.11
C GLY A 255 9.52 5.20 -9.90
N LYS A 256 10.61 4.44 -10.02
CA LYS A 256 11.15 3.56 -8.97
C LYS A 256 12.67 3.71 -8.88
N SER A 257 13.23 3.47 -7.69
CA SER A 257 14.69 3.43 -7.51
C SER A 257 15.30 2.08 -7.85
N THR A 258 14.56 1.01 -7.58
CA THR A 258 14.95 -0.38 -7.81
C THR A 258 13.80 -1.07 -8.53
N LEU A 259 14.14 -1.97 -9.45
CA LEU A 259 13.16 -2.78 -10.17
C LEU A 259 13.20 -4.19 -9.57
N THR A 260 12.08 -4.60 -8.99
CA THR A 260 11.87 -6.00 -8.58
C THR A 260 11.15 -6.74 -9.71
N PRO A 261 11.52 -8.00 -10.03
CA PRO A 261 10.77 -8.80 -10.99
C PRO A 261 9.27 -8.84 -10.63
N GLY A 262 8.40 -8.47 -11.58
CA GLY A 262 6.94 -8.41 -11.39
C GLY A 262 6.40 -7.09 -10.86
N GLU A 263 7.22 -6.10 -10.48
CA GLU A 263 6.73 -4.77 -10.12
C GLU A 263 6.51 -3.89 -11.36
N THR A 264 5.40 -3.14 -11.39
CA THR A 264 5.24 -2.03 -12.34
C THR A 264 6.17 -0.88 -12.00
N GLY A 265 6.89 -0.42 -13.01
CA GLY A 265 7.54 0.87 -12.99
C GLY A 265 8.76 0.91 -13.89
N PHE A 266 9.40 2.08 -13.90
CA PHE A 266 10.65 2.31 -14.60
C PHE A 266 11.61 3.01 -13.65
N LEU A 267 12.91 2.78 -13.84
CA LEU A 267 13.93 3.49 -13.06
C LEU A 267 13.79 5.00 -13.27
N TRP A 268 14.00 5.79 -12.22
CA TRP A 268 13.93 7.26 -12.30
C TRP A 268 14.81 7.85 -13.42
N GLY A 269 15.98 7.25 -13.69
CA GLY A 269 16.90 7.66 -14.76
C GLY A 269 16.61 7.04 -16.14
N SER A 270 15.56 6.25 -16.29
CA SER A 270 15.21 5.62 -17.57
C SER A 270 14.68 6.65 -18.58
N TRP A 271 14.89 6.38 -19.87
CA TRP A 271 14.43 7.28 -20.93
C TRP A 271 12.90 7.44 -20.95
N GLN A 272 12.14 6.43 -20.51
CA GLN A 272 10.67 6.46 -20.38
C GLN A 272 10.23 7.54 -19.38
N ILE A 273 10.80 7.54 -18.17
CA ILE A 273 10.48 8.55 -17.14
C ILE A 273 10.97 9.93 -17.56
N LEU A 274 12.20 10.02 -18.09
CA LEU A 274 12.77 11.30 -18.53
C LEU A 274 11.98 11.92 -19.70
N SER A 275 11.53 11.12 -20.66
CA SER A 275 10.66 11.58 -21.75
C SER A 275 9.29 12.03 -21.25
N MET A 276 8.69 11.33 -20.27
CA MET A 276 7.45 11.78 -19.63
C MET A 276 7.63 13.13 -18.92
N PHE A 277 8.73 13.33 -18.19
CA PHE A 277 9.06 14.63 -17.59
C PHE A 277 9.30 15.71 -18.63
N ALA A 278 9.99 15.39 -19.73
CA ALA A 278 10.23 16.33 -20.83
C ALA A 278 8.91 16.75 -21.49
N VAL A 279 8.02 15.80 -21.79
CA VAL A 279 6.68 16.08 -22.35
C VAL A 279 5.85 16.91 -21.37
N ALA A 280 5.89 16.58 -20.07
CA ALA A 280 5.21 17.36 -19.04
C ALA A 280 5.72 18.80 -18.96
N ALA A 281 7.04 19.01 -19.05
CA ALA A 281 7.65 20.34 -19.03
C ALA A 281 7.25 21.16 -20.26
N VAL A 282 7.30 20.55 -21.46
CA VAL A 282 6.87 21.19 -22.70
C VAL A 282 5.37 21.50 -22.67
N GLY A 283 4.55 20.54 -22.24
CA GLY A 283 3.10 20.72 -22.08
C GLY A 283 2.76 21.84 -21.10
N THR A 284 3.50 21.94 -19.99
CA THR A 284 3.32 23.02 -19.00
C THR A 284 3.70 24.37 -19.59
N ALA A 285 4.82 24.47 -20.30
CA ALA A 285 5.23 25.72 -20.96
C ALA A 285 4.19 26.16 -21.99
N LEU A 286 3.69 25.23 -22.81
CA LEU A 286 2.66 25.51 -23.81
C LEU A 286 1.32 25.89 -23.16
N PHE A 287 0.91 25.20 -22.10
CA PHE A 287 -0.28 25.56 -21.31
C PHE A 287 -0.20 26.99 -20.77
N LEU A 288 0.93 27.37 -20.17
CA LEU A 288 1.12 28.73 -19.66
C LEU A 288 1.12 29.78 -20.80
N LEU A 289 1.68 29.46 -21.95
CA LEU A 289 1.68 30.37 -23.11
C LEU A 289 0.28 30.53 -23.73
N THR A 290 -0.51 29.45 -23.80
CA THR A 290 -1.88 29.50 -24.32
C THR A 290 -2.80 30.22 -23.35
N GLU A 291 -2.74 29.92 -22.06
CA GLU A 291 -3.58 30.56 -21.04
C GLU A 291 -3.29 32.06 -20.89
N ARG A 292 -2.04 32.50 -21.12
CA ARG A 292 -1.70 33.94 -21.17
C ARG A 292 -2.37 34.68 -22.32
N ARG A 293 -2.69 33.99 -23.41
CA ARG A 293 -3.26 34.57 -24.64
C ARG A 293 -4.76 34.29 -24.79
N ALA A 294 -5.30 33.36 -24.01
CA ALA A 294 -6.70 32.97 -24.07
C ALA A 294 -7.62 34.10 -23.59
N HIS A 295 -8.71 34.32 -24.31
CA HIS A 295 -9.74 35.29 -23.91
C HIS A 295 -10.52 34.81 -22.68
N ASP A 296 -10.77 33.50 -22.59
CA ASP A 296 -11.47 32.87 -21.46
C ASP A 296 -10.66 31.67 -20.89
N PRO A 297 -9.56 31.94 -20.17
CA PRO A 297 -8.64 30.91 -19.66
C PRO A 297 -9.33 29.87 -18.78
N LEU A 298 -8.86 28.61 -18.78
CA LEU A 298 -9.28 27.60 -17.80
C LEU A 298 -8.87 28.00 -16.39
N MET A 299 -7.69 28.57 -16.25
CA MET A 299 -7.15 29.07 -14.99
C MET A 299 -6.49 30.42 -15.24
N SER A 300 -7.27 31.50 -15.02
CA SER A 300 -6.74 32.86 -15.18
C SER A 300 -5.48 33.05 -14.33
N LEU A 301 -4.37 33.35 -15.01
CA LEU A 301 -3.08 33.59 -14.35
C LEU A 301 -3.10 34.86 -13.50
N ASP A 302 -4.07 35.75 -13.70
CA ASP A 302 -4.28 36.92 -12.85
C ASP A 302 -4.69 36.54 -11.42
N LEU A 303 -5.23 35.32 -11.21
CA LEU A 303 -5.48 34.80 -9.86
C LEU A 303 -4.19 34.76 -9.04
N PHE A 304 -3.03 34.48 -9.67
CA PHE A 304 -1.75 34.44 -8.98
C PHE A 304 -1.18 35.83 -8.61
N ARG A 305 -1.78 36.92 -9.12
CA ARG A 305 -1.47 38.27 -8.61
C ARG A 305 -2.05 38.49 -7.21
N ASN A 306 -3.13 37.79 -6.86
CA ASN A 306 -3.67 37.83 -5.51
C ASN A 306 -2.77 37.00 -4.58
N ARG A 307 -2.12 37.70 -3.63
CA ARG A 307 -1.20 37.08 -2.67
C ARG A 307 -1.87 35.98 -1.82
N VAL A 308 -3.16 36.12 -1.48
CA VAL A 308 -3.90 35.10 -0.74
C VAL A 308 -4.06 33.82 -1.57
N PHE A 309 -4.35 33.97 -2.87
CA PHE A 309 -4.47 32.84 -3.79
C PHE A 309 -3.12 32.14 -4.00
N SER A 310 -2.05 32.89 -4.30
CA SER A 310 -0.72 32.31 -4.54
C SER A 310 -0.15 31.60 -3.33
N VAL A 311 -0.13 32.26 -2.17
CA VAL A 311 0.39 31.68 -0.93
C VAL A 311 -0.49 30.52 -0.45
N GLY A 312 -1.82 30.68 -0.53
CA GLY A 312 -2.76 29.63 -0.15
C GLY A 312 -2.66 28.38 -1.03
N THR A 313 -2.40 28.55 -2.33
CA THR A 313 -2.19 27.44 -3.28
C THR A 313 -0.90 26.69 -2.99
N VAL A 314 0.21 27.40 -2.74
CA VAL A 314 1.49 26.80 -2.32
C VAL A 314 1.33 26.01 -1.01
N ALA A 315 0.68 26.61 -0.01
CA ALA A 315 0.42 25.93 1.25
C ALA A 315 -0.46 24.68 1.06
N THR A 316 -1.48 24.75 0.21
CA THR A 316 -2.35 23.61 -0.12
C THR A 316 -1.59 22.49 -0.82
N PHE A 317 -0.69 22.82 -1.75
CA PHE A 317 0.19 21.85 -2.41
C PHE A 317 1.10 21.15 -1.38
N LEU A 318 1.78 21.91 -0.51
CA LEU A 318 2.68 21.38 0.51
C LEU A 318 1.96 20.48 1.51
N LEU A 319 0.78 20.90 1.98
CA LEU A 319 -0.05 20.07 2.87
C LEU A 319 -0.63 18.85 2.16
N GLY A 320 -0.88 18.97 0.84
CA GLY A 320 -1.19 17.84 -0.03
C GLY A 320 -0.09 16.78 -0.01
N MET A 321 1.19 17.19 -0.11
CA MET A 321 2.33 16.27 -0.03
C MET A 321 2.37 15.48 1.28
N ALA A 322 2.03 16.12 2.40
CA ALA A 322 2.01 15.48 3.71
C ALA A 322 0.77 14.59 3.95
N PHE A 323 -0.31 14.75 3.16
CA PHE A 323 -1.60 14.12 3.43
C PHE A 323 -1.61 12.60 3.20
N LEU A 324 -1.08 12.13 2.06
CA LEU A 324 -1.15 10.69 1.71
C LEU A 324 -0.10 9.84 2.43
N GLY A 325 0.98 10.43 2.93
CA GLY A 325 2.02 9.70 3.67
C GLY A 325 1.44 8.86 4.81
N PRO A 326 0.74 9.47 5.79
CA PRO A 326 0.14 8.73 6.89
C PRO A 326 -0.86 7.66 6.44
N ILE A 327 -1.65 7.94 5.40
CA ILE A 327 -2.70 7.03 4.90
C ILE A 327 -2.10 5.77 4.27
N ILE A 328 -0.96 5.89 3.58
CA ILE A 328 -0.31 4.78 2.89
C ILE A 328 0.61 3.98 3.82
N PHE A 329 1.44 4.66 4.62
CA PHE A 329 2.55 3.99 5.32
C PHE A 329 2.21 3.49 6.72
N LEU A 330 1.20 4.06 7.42
CA LEU A 330 0.81 3.53 8.73
C LEU A 330 0.14 2.17 8.71
N PRO A 331 -0.78 1.86 7.77
CA PRO A 331 -1.34 0.50 7.67
C PRO A 331 -0.24 -0.54 7.47
N LEU A 332 0.77 -0.22 6.66
CA LEU A 332 1.93 -1.08 6.46
C LEU A 332 2.69 -1.32 7.76
N PHE A 333 2.94 -0.27 8.55
CA PHE A 333 3.56 -0.38 9.87
C PHE A 333 2.74 -1.25 10.84
N MET A 334 1.42 -1.07 10.85
CA MET A 334 0.52 -1.75 11.78
C MET A 334 0.39 -3.25 11.50
N VAL A 335 0.42 -3.65 10.23
CA VAL A 335 0.42 -5.08 9.85
C VAL A 335 1.77 -5.71 10.18
N ASN A 336 2.86 -5.07 9.77
CA ASN A 336 4.16 -5.74 9.67
C ASN A 336 5.07 -5.54 10.89
N VAL A 337 4.90 -4.46 11.66
CA VAL A 337 5.65 -4.21 12.90
C VAL A 337 4.83 -4.60 14.13
N VAL A 338 3.62 -4.05 14.25
CA VAL A 338 2.71 -4.28 15.38
C VAL A 338 2.10 -5.68 15.33
N GLY A 339 1.95 -6.27 14.13
CA GLY A 339 1.45 -7.63 13.96
C GLY A 339 -0.08 -7.75 13.93
N LEU A 340 -0.78 -6.67 13.58
CA LEU A 340 -2.23 -6.72 13.41
C LEU A 340 -2.60 -7.53 12.16
N SER A 341 -3.72 -8.26 12.22
CA SER A 341 -4.27 -8.92 11.03
C SER A 341 -4.64 -7.88 9.96
N ALA A 342 -4.59 -8.27 8.68
CA ALA A 342 -4.97 -7.41 7.57
C ALA A 342 -6.41 -6.85 7.73
N THR A 343 -7.33 -7.66 8.24
CA THR A 343 -8.72 -7.23 8.54
C THR A 343 -8.77 -6.13 9.60
N ASN A 344 -7.98 -6.24 10.68
CA ASN A 344 -7.89 -5.19 11.71
C ASN A 344 -7.11 -3.96 11.22
N SER A 345 -6.21 -4.12 10.25
CA SER A 345 -5.48 -3.01 9.63
C SER A 345 -6.40 -2.03 8.90
N GLY A 346 -7.45 -2.52 8.23
CA GLY A 346 -8.47 -1.65 7.63
C GLY A 346 -9.14 -0.72 8.66
N LEU A 347 -9.46 -1.25 9.85
CA LEU A 347 -9.98 -0.46 10.97
C LEU A 347 -8.93 0.47 11.59
N THR A 348 -7.65 0.21 11.35
CA THR A 348 -6.55 0.94 11.98
C THR A 348 -6.41 2.37 11.44
N LEU A 349 -6.92 2.67 10.24
CA LEU A 349 -7.01 4.04 9.73
C LEU A 349 -8.18 4.83 10.33
N THR A 350 -9.19 4.16 10.89
CA THR A 350 -10.40 4.81 11.43
C THR A 350 -10.09 5.95 12.40
N PRO A 351 -9.17 5.81 13.38
CA PRO A 351 -8.83 6.88 14.31
C PRO A 351 -8.24 8.12 13.61
N LEU A 352 -7.41 7.93 12.57
CA LEU A 352 -6.87 9.03 11.78
C LEU A 352 -7.98 9.77 11.04
N VAL A 353 -8.87 9.03 10.37
CA VAL A 353 -9.96 9.62 9.61
C VAL A 353 -10.96 10.30 10.55
N LEU A 354 -11.28 9.71 11.70
CA LEU A 354 -12.13 10.35 12.71
C LEU A 354 -11.50 11.63 13.25
N GLY A 355 -10.18 11.64 13.51
CA GLY A 355 -9.45 12.85 13.85
C GLY A 355 -9.56 13.92 12.75
N LEU A 356 -9.43 13.51 11.48
CA LEU A 356 -9.60 14.38 10.31
C LEU A 356 -10.99 14.99 10.23
N VAL A 357 -12.03 14.16 10.41
CA VAL A 357 -13.44 14.59 10.42
C VAL A 357 -13.69 15.55 11.57
N ALA A 358 -13.23 15.21 12.78
CA ALA A 358 -13.37 16.05 13.96
C ALA A 358 -12.68 17.40 13.74
N GLY A 359 -11.44 17.41 13.23
CA GLY A 359 -10.70 18.63 12.92
C GLY A 359 -11.42 19.50 11.89
N ASN A 360 -11.96 18.89 10.82
CA ASN A 360 -12.72 19.60 9.78
C ASN A 360 -14.02 20.23 10.35
N ILE A 361 -14.82 19.47 11.10
CA ILE A 361 -16.07 19.94 11.70
C ILE A 361 -15.80 21.03 12.75
N LEU A 362 -14.86 20.78 13.68
CA LEU A 362 -14.53 21.70 14.76
C LEU A 362 -14.02 23.02 14.20
N SER A 363 -13.07 22.98 13.27
CA SER A 363 -12.53 24.20 12.66
C SER A 363 -13.59 24.99 11.89
N GLY A 364 -14.46 24.32 11.12
CA GLY A 364 -15.57 24.95 10.43
C GLY A 364 -16.54 25.66 11.37
N GLN A 365 -16.90 25.03 12.48
CA GLN A 365 -17.75 25.63 13.51
C GLN A 365 -17.06 26.79 14.23
N LEU A 366 -15.78 26.63 14.59
CA LEU A 366 -15.00 27.67 15.28
C LEU A 366 -14.81 28.89 14.40
N VAL A 367 -14.52 28.73 13.11
CA VAL A 367 -14.43 29.85 12.16
C VAL A 367 -15.77 30.57 12.03
N THR A 368 -16.87 29.82 11.98
CA THR A 368 -18.23 30.40 11.89
C THR A 368 -18.55 31.24 13.15
N ARG A 369 -18.13 30.79 14.34
CA ARG A 369 -18.35 31.51 15.60
C ARG A 369 -17.41 32.71 15.79
N ILE A 370 -16.12 32.53 15.50
CA ILE A 370 -15.07 33.52 15.75
C ILE A 370 -15.00 34.56 14.63
N GLY A 371 -15.39 34.20 13.41
CA GLY A 371 -15.33 35.07 12.23
C GLY A 371 -13.93 35.27 11.65
N LYS A 372 -12.90 34.57 12.18
CA LYS A 372 -11.51 34.64 11.73
C LYS A 372 -10.96 33.23 11.48
N TYR A 373 -10.36 32.98 10.32
CA TYR A 373 -9.83 31.67 9.95
C TYR A 373 -8.33 31.48 10.22
N LYS A 374 -7.51 32.54 10.09
CA LYS A 374 -6.04 32.43 10.13
C LYS A 374 -5.51 31.84 11.43
N GLY A 375 -6.01 32.27 12.60
CA GLY A 375 -5.58 31.75 13.89
C GLY A 375 -5.84 30.24 14.06
N ILE A 376 -6.97 29.75 13.56
CA ILE A 376 -7.33 28.33 13.61
C ILE A 376 -6.46 27.52 12.65
N MET A 377 -6.17 28.05 11.46
CA MET A 377 -5.23 27.41 10.52
C MET A 377 -3.84 27.26 11.15
N VAL A 378 -3.29 28.33 11.73
CA VAL A 378 -1.98 28.31 12.38
C VAL A 378 -1.97 27.31 13.55
N ALA A 379 -2.98 27.34 14.42
CA ALA A 379 -3.08 26.39 15.53
C ALA A 379 -3.14 24.93 15.06
N SER A 380 -3.91 24.64 14.01
CA SER A 380 -4.00 23.29 13.43
C SER A 380 -2.68 22.80 12.83
N LEU A 381 -1.90 23.71 12.23
CA LEU A 381 -0.60 23.37 11.65
C LEU A 381 0.49 23.20 12.70
N VAL A 382 0.44 23.95 13.81
CA VAL A 382 1.31 23.69 14.97
C VAL A 382 1.02 22.31 15.54
N LEU A 383 -0.27 21.95 15.70
CA LEU A 383 -0.67 20.62 16.13
C LEU A 383 -0.18 19.54 15.15
N LEU A 384 -0.34 19.77 13.84
CA LEU A 384 0.10 18.85 12.81
C LEU A 384 1.62 18.64 12.82
N MET A 385 2.38 19.73 12.95
CA MET A 385 3.84 19.72 13.04
C MET A 385 4.30 18.94 14.27
N ALA A 386 3.68 19.19 15.43
CA ALA A 386 3.94 18.43 16.65
C ALA A 386 3.61 16.94 16.47
N ALA A 387 2.47 16.62 15.85
CA ALA A 387 2.05 15.24 15.61
C ALA A 387 3.01 14.48 14.67
N PHE A 388 3.47 15.11 13.59
CA PHE A 388 4.46 14.54 12.68
C PHE A 388 5.83 14.35 13.35
N LEU A 389 6.27 15.35 14.14
CA LEU A 389 7.51 15.27 14.91
C LEU A 389 7.47 14.13 15.93
N VAL A 390 6.39 14.06 16.73
CA VAL A 390 6.20 13.00 17.72
C VAL A 390 6.16 11.65 17.02
N MET A 391 5.42 11.50 15.91
CA MET A 391 5.39 10.23 15.17
C MET A 391 6.79 9.85 14.65
N GLY A 392 7.52 10.77 14.01
CA GLY A 392 8.83 10.48 13.42
C GLY A 392 9.97 10.25 14.42
N VAL A 393 9.81 10.64 15.69
CA VAL A 393 10.83 10.47 16.75
C VAL A 393 10.49 9.31 17.69
N THR A 394 9.20 9.04 17.93
CA THR A 394 8.76 8.06 18.96
C THR A 394 8.24 6.75 18.38
N LEU A 395 8.42 6.51 17.09
CA LEU A 395 8.11 5.22 16.47
C LEU A 395 9.24 4.24 16.77
N HIS A 396 8.89 3.08 17.34
CA HIS A 396 9.84 2.04 17.72
C HIS A 396 9.31 0.68 17.24
N PRO A 397 10.16 -0.32 16.96
CA PRO A 397 9.72 -1.66 16.60
C PRO A 397 8.76 -2.34 17.59
N ASP A 398 8.83 -1.92 18.87
CA ASP A 398 7.98 -2.44 19.96
C ASP A 398 6.78 -1.52 20.26
N ALA A 399 6.44 -0.63 19.31
CA ALA A 399 5.34 0.29 19.49
C ALA A 399 4.01 -0.46 19.68
N THR A 400 3.28 -0.09 20.72
CA THR A 400 1.93 -0.62 20.97
C THR A 400 0.92 0.00 20.01
N GLN A 401 -0.13 -0.75 19.66
CA GLN A 401 -1.25 -0.25 18.85
C GLN A 401 -1.83 1.05 19.42
N ALA A 402 -1.98 1.12 20.75
CA ALA A 402 -2.49 2.31 21.43
C ALA A 402 -1.58 3.53 21.22
N SER A 403 -0.25 3.34 21.32
CA SER A 403 0.74 4.41 21.11
C SER A 403 0.66 5.02 19.72
N VAL A 404 0.47 4.21 18.68
CA VAL A 404 0.37 4.74 17.32
C VAL A 404 -1.03 5.32 17.05
N THR A 405 -2.08 4.72 17.62
CA THR A 405 -3.48 5.16 17.46
C THR A 405 -3.72 6.59 17.95
N TRP A 406 -3.21 6.99 19.12
CA TRP A 406 -3.42 8.37 19.60
C TRP A 406 -2.68 9.38 18.72
N LYS A 407 -1.49 9.04 18.21
CA LYS A 407 -0.71 9.89 17.28
C LYS A 407 -1.46 10.06 15.95
N MET A 408 -2.11 9.02 15.46
CA MET A 408 -3.00 9.07 14.29
C MET A 408 -4.15 10.06 14.47
N ILE A 409 -4.77 10.07 15.65
CA ILE A 409 -5.85 11.02 15.98
C ILE A 409 -5.31 12.46 15.92
N LEU A 410 -4.12 12.72 16.47
CA LEU A 410 -3.52 14.06 16.41
C LEU A 410 -3.17 14.50 14.99
N ILE A 411 -2.62 13.60 14.17
CA ILE A 411 -2.37 13.85 12.74
C ILE A 411 -3.68 14.22 12.04
N GLY A 412 -4.74 13.43 12.26
CA GLY A 412 -6.06 13.70 11.71
C GLY A 412 -6.57 15.09 12.14
N LEU A 413 -6.55 15.38 13.44
CA LEU A 413 -7.01 16.67 13.97
C LEU A 413 -6.24 17.87 13.40
N GLY A 414 -4.94 17.71 13.15
CA GLY A 414 -4.10 18.75 12.53
C GLY A 414 -4.34 18.90 11.02
N LEU A 415 -4.55 17.80 10.29
CA LEU A 415 -4.82 17.81 8.84
C LEU A 415 -6.23 18.31 8.52
N GLY A 416 -7.22 17.98 9.36
CA GLY A 416 -8.65 18.21 9.09
C GLY A 416 -9.00 19.64 8.68
N PRO A 417 -8.54 20.66 9.42
CA PRO A 417 -8.81 22.07 9.11
C PRO A 417 -8.20 22.57 7.78
N SER A 418 -7.17 21.90 7.25
CA SER A 418 -6.51 22.38 6.02
C SER A 418 -7.47 22.39 4.81
N ILE A 419 -8.23 21.31 4.60
CA ILE A 419 -9.10 21.18 3.43
C ILE A 419 -10.16 22.31 3.34
N PRO A 420 -10.99 22.54 4.37
CA PRO A 420 -12.05 23.56 4.32
C PRO A 420 -11.49 24.99 4.42
N LEU A 421 -10.48 25.23 5.27
CA LEU A 421 -10.09 26.60 5.62
C LEU A 421 -9.27 27.28 4.53
N TYR A 422 -8.37 26.56 3.84
CA TYR A 422 -7.67 27.12 2.68
C TYR A 422 -8.64 27.42 1.54
N THR A 423 -9.54 26.49 1.25
CA THR A 423 -10.59 26.69 0.24
C THR A 423 -11.43 27.93 0.59
N LEU A 424 -11.85 28.07 1.85
CA LEU A 424 -12.61 29.23 2.32
C LEU A 424 -11.82 30.54 2.20
N ALA A 425 -10.56 30.56 2.65
CA ALA A 425 -9.72 31.75 2.62
C ALA A 425 -9.52 32.28 1.20
N ILE A 426 -9.22 31.36 0.27
CA ILE A 426 -8.97 31.69 -1.13
C ILE A 426 -10.28 32.11 -1.83
N GLN A 427 -11.39 31.42 -1.59
CA GLN A 427 -12.69 31.82 -2.12
C GLN A 427 -13.12 33.20 -1.61
N ASN A 428 -12.88 33.52 -0.33
CA ASN A 428 -13.27 34.81 0.27
C ASN A 428 -12.45 35.99 -0.30
N ALA A 429 -11.19 35.73 -0.66
CA ALA A 429 -10.29 36.72 -1.24
C ALA A 429 -10.44 36.91 -2.76
N SER A 430 -11.29 36.11 -3.42
CA SER A 430 -11.45 36.13 -4.88
C SER A 430 -12.79 36.73 -5.31
N ASP A 431 -12.93 37.04 -6.60
CA ASP A 431 -14.20 37.44 -7.20
C ASP A 431 -15.20 36.26 -7.12
N PRO A 432 -16.42 36.47 -6.57
CA PRO A 432 -17.48 35.46 -6.58
C PRO A 432 -17.77 34.82 -7.94
N ARG A 433 -17.57 35.55 -9.06
CA ARG A 433 -17.75 35.04 -10.43
C ARG A 433 -16.78 33.93 -10.80
N LEU A 434 -15.60 33.90 -10.17
CA LEU A 434 -14.53 32.95 -10.46
C LEU A 434 -14.46 31.81 -9.43
N THR A 435 -15.52 31.61 -8.63
CA THR A 435 -15.48 30.67 -7.52
C THR A 435 -15.23 29.22 -7.95
N GLY A 436 -15.76 28.78 -9.10
CA GLY A 436 -15.51 27.42 -9.62
C GLY A 436 -14.06 27.25 -10.08
N GLN A 437 -13.53 28.20 -10.86
CA GLN A 437 -12.11 28.25 -11.24
C GLN A 437 -11.18 28.24 -10.02
N VAL A 438 -11.44 29.08 -9.02
CA VAL A 438 -10.62 29.17 -7.80
C VAL A 438 -10.66 27.86 -7.00
N THR A 439 -11.84 27.29 -6.79
CA THR A 439 -12.03 26.07 -5.99
C THR A 439 -11.41 24.85 -6.66
N SER A 440 -11.56 24.75 -7.98
CA SER A 440 -10.96 23.67 -8.76
C SER A 440 -9.43 23.81 -8.80
N ALA A 441 -8.87 25.03 -8.94
CA ALA A 441 -7.44 25.25 -8.87
C ALA A 441 -6.84 24.79 -7.52
N VAL A 442 -7.45 25.19 -6.39
CA VAL A 442 -7.02 24.74 -5.05
C VAL A 442 -7.05 23.22 -4.92
N THR A 443 -8.10 22.58 -5.44
CA THR A 443 -8.23 21.12 -5.44
C THR A 443 -7.19 20.45 -6.34
N PHE A 444 -6.92 21.03 -7.51
CA PHE A 444 -5.94 20.54 -8.46
C PHE A 444 -4.52 20.57 -7.87
N PHE A 445 -4.10 21.70 -7.31
CA PHE A 445 -2.79 21.81 -6.67
C PHE A 445 -2.67 20.92 -5.42
N ARG A 446 -3.76 20.73 -4.66
CA ARG A 446 -3.79 19.74 -3.58
C ARG A 446 -3.53 18.33 -4.08
N ASN A 447 -4.24 17.90 -5.12
CA ASN A 447 -4.10 16.56 -5.70
C ASN A 447 -2.70 16.37 -6.31
N LEU A 448 -2.17 17.40 -6.98
CA LEU A 448 -0.80 17.38 -7.49
C LEU A 448 0.21 17.22 -6.35
N GLY A 449 0.03 17.97 -5.26
CA GLY A 449 0.82 17.83 -4.04
C GLY A 449 0.75 16.42 -3.46
N GLN A 450 -0.44 15.82 -3.38
CA GLN A 450 -0.61 14.44 -2.92
C GLN A 450 0.20 13.44 -3.76
N VAL A 451 0.13 13.51 -5.08
CA VAL A 451 0.86 12.58 -5.96
C VAL A 451 2.37 12.79 -5.87
N VAL A 452 2.83 14.04 -5.88
CA VAL A 452 4.26 14.37 -5.68
C VAL A 452 4.75 13.88 -4.32
N GLY A 453 3.96 14.08 -3.26
CA GLY A 453 4.27 13.62 -1.90
C GLY A 453 4.41 12.11 -1.83
N VAL A 454 3.47 11.36 -2.42
CA VAL A 454 3.55 9.88 -2.48
C VAL A 454 4.78 9.42 -3.23
N ALA A 455 5.11 10.04 -4.35
CA ALA A 455 6.30 9.67 -5.13
C ALA A 455 7.60 9.89 -4.34
N ILE A 456 7.76 11.05 -3.70
CA ILE A 456 8.94 11.38 -2.89
C ILE A 456 9.02 10.48 -1.66
N LEU A 457 7.96 10.44 -0.85
CA LEU A 457 7.92 9.67 0.39
C LEU A 457 8.03 8.16 0.13
N GLY A 458 7.39 7.65 -0.92
CA GLY A 458 7.47 6.26 -1.33
C GLY A 458 8.85 5.86 -1.84
N THR A 459 9.51 6.73 -2.59
CA THR A 459 10.90 6.51 -3.03
C THR A 459 11.85 6.46 -1.84
N LEU A 460 11.71 7.39 -0.90
CA LEU A 460 12.50 7.39 0.33
C LEU A 460 12.25 6.14 1.18
N PHE A 461 10.98 5.79 1.38
CA PHE A 461 10.59 4.58 2.09
C PHE A 461 11.21 3.33 1.47
N ALA A 462 11.08 3.16 0.15
CA ALA A 462 11.61 1.99 -0.56
C ALA A 462 13.15 1.91 -0.47
N ASN A 463 13.84 3.05 -0.63
CA ASN A 463 15.30 3.11 -0.54
C ASN A 463 15.79 2.76 0.87
N THR A 464 15.20 3.37 1.90
CA THR A 464 15.57 3.08 3.30
C THR A 464 15.28 1.61 3.62
N LEU A 465 14.09 1.12 3.28
CA LEU A 465 13.72 -0.27 3.52
C LEU A 465 14.66 -1.24 2.81
N SER A 466 14.97 -1.02 1.53
CA SER A 466 15.88 -1.88 0.78
C SER A 466 17.29 -1.90 1.37
N SER A 467 17.79 -0.74 1.80
CA SER A 467 19.12 -0.61 2.42
C SER A 467 19.18 -1.39 3.74
N GLU A 468 18.21 -1.17 4.63
CA GLU A 468 18.16 -1.82 5.93
C GLU A 468 17.88 -3.33 5.84
N LEU A 469 17.05 -3.76 4.89
CA LEU A 469 16.81 -5.18 4.64
C LEU A 469 18.04 -5.92 4.13
N THR A 470 18.86 -5.27 3.31
CA THR A 470 20.14 -5.84 2.85
C THR A 470 21.07 -6.10 4.04
N THR A 471 21.12 -5.15 4.98
CA THR A 471 21.89 -5.28 6.23
C THR A 471 21.34 -6.40 7.11
N ALA A 472 20.02 -6.44 7.33
CA ALA A 472 19.37 -7.48 8.13
C ALA A 472 19.58 -8.89 7.53
N GLN A 473 19.50 -8.99 6.19
CA GLN A 473 19.76 -10.24 5.48
C GLN A 473 21.22 -10.69 5.63
N ALA A 474 22.18 -9.77 5.52
CA ALA A 474 23.59 -10.09 5.72
C ALA A 474 23.89 -10.58 7.15
N GLN A 475 23.28 -9.96 8.17
CA GLN A 475 23.40 -10.39 9.57
C GLN A 475 22.80 -11.79 9.79
N ALA A 476 21.63 -12.06 9.23
CA ALA A 476 21.00 -13.38 9.33
C ALA A 476 21.81 -14.46 8.60
N GLN A 477 22.37 -14.15 7.42
CA GLN A 477 23.22 -15.08 6.66
C GLN A 477 24.54 -15.41 7.37
N ALA A 478 25.10 -14.47 8.14
CA ALA A 478 26.31 -14.70 8.92
C ALA A 478 26.12 -15.78 10.01
N LEU A 479 24.90 -15.94 10.52
CA LEU A 479 24.55 -16.92 11.55
C LEU A 479 24.28 -18.33 11.00
N LEU A 480 24.16 -18.47 9.67
CA LEU A 480 23.83 -19.72 9.03
C LEU A 480 25.07 -20.52 8.62
N PRO A 481 25.03 -21.87 8.74
CA PRO A 481 25.98 -22.76 8.09
C PRO A 481 26.02 -22.53 6.57
N ALA A 482 27.15 -22.80 5.93
CA ALA A 482 27.35 -22.56 4.49
C ALA A 482 26.26 -23.22 3.62
N GLU A 483 25.81 -24.40 4.02
CA GLU A 483 24.76 -25.19 3.35
C GLU A 483 23.37 -24.53 3.45
N ALA A 484 23.07 -23.84 4.56
CA ALA A 484 21.77 -23.19 4.81
C ALA A 484 21.70 -21.75 4.24
N ARG A 485 22.84 -21.12 3.93
CA ARG A 485 22.90 -19.75 3.38
C ARG A 485 22.17 -19.62 2.04
N ALA A 486 22.32 -20.61 1.16
CA ALA A 486 21.67 -20.63 -0.15
C ALA A 486 20.13 -20.73 -0.02
N GLN A 487 19.64 -21.52 0.94
CA GLN A 487 18.20 -21.70 1.19
C GLN A 487 17.57 -20.49 1.89
N PHE A 488 18.34 -19.73 2.67
CA PHE A 488 17.84 -18.53 3.34
C PHE A 488 17.73 -17.32 2.41
N GLY A 489 18.56 -17.25 1.36
CA GLY A 489 18.47 -16.22 0.32
C GLY A 489 17.08 -16.07 -0.30
N THR A 490 16.33 -17.18 -0.39
CA THR A 490 14.95 -17.20 -0.88
C THR A 490 13.88 -16.78 0.13
N ILE A 491 14.16 -16.80 1.44
CA ILE A 491 13.18 -16.42 2.48
C ILE A 491 12.93 -14.90 2.48
N GLY A 492 13.94 -14.11 2.11
CA GLY A 492 13.80 -12.65 1.94
C GLY A 492 13.20 -12.22 0.59
N GLN A 493 13.04 -13.14 -0.37
CA GLN A 493 12.56 -12.88 -1.73
C GLN A 493 11.20 -13.51 -2.04
N GLY A 494 10.48 -14.01 -1.02
CA GLY A 494 9.20 -14.70 -1.17
C GLY A 494 8.21 -13.95 -2.07
N GLU A 495 7.66 -14.71 -3.03
CA GLU A 495 6.75 -14.27 -4.09
C GLU A 495 5.60 -13.41 -3.56
N GLY A 496 5.52 -12.17 -4.06
CA GLY A 496 4.37 -11.28 -3.89
C GLY A 496 4.68 -10.00 -3.13
N SER A 497 4.94 -8.93 -3.88
CA SER A 497 4.83 -7.50 -3.53
C SER A 497 5.38 -7.07 -2.16
N GLY A 498 6.40 -6.22 -2.19
CA GLY A 498 7.14 -5.69 -1.05
C GLY A 498 6.42 -5.62 0.30
N ALA A 499 7.09 -6.14 1.33
CA ALA A 499 6.85 -5.89 2.76
C ALA A 499 5.43 -6.09 3.32
N SER A 500 4.43 -6.52 2.55
CA SER A 500 3.03 -6.44 3.00
C SER A 500 2.58 -7.63 3.86
N ASN A 501 3.27 -8.79 3.79
CA ASN A 501 2.83 -10.04 4.43
C ASN A 501 3.95 -10.83 5.15
N PHE A 502 5.00 -10.17 5.64
CA PHE A 502 6.09 -10.88 6.31
C PHE A 502 5.67 -11.31 7.73
N ASN A 503 5.49 -12.61 7.97
CA ASN A 503 5.10 -13.17 9.27
C ASN A 503 6.13 -14.19 9.76
N VAL A 504 6.96 -13.78 10.72
CA VAL A 504 8.03 -14.59 11.33
C VAL A 504 7.51 -15.93 11.86
N THR A 505 6.37 -15.93 12.55
CA THR A 505 5.79 -17.15 13.13
C THR A 505 5.42 -18.16 12.05
N THR A 506 4.82 -17.70 10.96
CA THR A 506 4.42 -18.56 9.84
C THR A 506 5.64 -19.17 9.14
N ILE A 507 6.70 -18.36 8.96
CA ILE A 507 7.96 -18.82 8.38
C ILE A 507 8.61 -19.86 9.30
N LYS A 508 8.71 -19.60 10.61
CA LYS A 508 9.23 -20.54 11.59
C LYS A 508 8.47 -21.86 11.58
N THR A 509 7.14 -21.84 11.61
CA THR A 509 6.32 -23.06 11.58
C THR A 509 6.56 -23.86 10.30
N THR A 510 6.63 -23.18 9.15
CA THR A 510 6.87 -23.84 7.85
C THR A 510 8.26 -24.47 7.79
N VAL A 511 9.29 -23.77 8.28
CA VAL A 511 10.67 -24.27 8.32
C VAL A 511 10.81 -25.43 9.31
N SER A 512 10.25 -25.30 10.51
CA SER A 512 10.22 -26.38 11.51
C SER A 512 9.56 -27.64 10.95
N ALA A 513 8.40 -27.51 10.28
CA ALA A 513 7.71 -28.66 9.68
C ALA A 513 8.54 -29.35 8.57
N LYS A 514 9.30 -28.57 7.78
CA LYS A 514 10.23 -29.14 6.80
C LYS A 514 11.38 -29.90 7.46
N LEU A 515 11.96 -29.35 8.52
CA LEU A 515 13.03 -29.99 9.29
C LEU A 515 12.53 -31.27 9.99
N ASP A 516 11.32 -31.26 10.56
CA ASP A 516 10.69 -32.45 11.14
C ASP A 516 10.53 -33.56 10.10
N THR A 517 10.09 -33.19 8.89
CA THR A 517 9.95 -34.14 7.77
C THR A 517 11.30 -34.72 7.35
N GLN A 518 12.35 -33.89 7.33
CA GLN A 518 13.70 -34.31 6.98
C GLN A 518 14.28 -35.27 8.03
N GLU A 519 14.11 -34.95 9.32
CA GLU A 519 14.50 -35.79 10.46
C GLU A 519 13.83 -37.16 10.41
N GLN A 520 12.52 -37.21 10.15
CA GLN A 520 11.78 -38.47 10.00
C GLN A 520 12.30 -39.31 8.82
N ARG A 521 12.60 -38.68 7.68
CA ARG A 521 13.14 -39.38 6.50
C ARG A 521 14.52 -39.97 6.78
N ILE A 522 15.41 -39.20 7.41
CA ILE A 522 16.76 -39.66 7.76
C ILE A 522 16.69 -40.79 8.77
N THR A 523 15.82 -40.68 9.78
CA THR A 523 15.64 -41.74 10.80
C THR A 523 15.16 -43.04 10.16
N ARG A 524 14.14 -43.00 9.30
CA ARG A 524 13.64 -44.21 8.60
C ARG A 524 14.66 -44.80 7.64
N ALA A 525 15.44 -43.97 6.95
CA ALA A 525 16.48 -44.44 6.04
C ALA A 525 17.66 -45.11 6.79
N LEU A 526 18.11 -44.53 7.92
CA LEU A 526 19.24 -45.06 8.67
C LEU A 526 18.88 -46.23 9.59
N ARG A 527 17.70 -46.19 10.22
CA ARG A 527 17.27 -47.22 11.19
C ARG A 527 16.63 -48.43 10.51
N ASP A 528 15.67 -48.17 9.62
CA ASP A 528 14.79 -49.18 9.04
C ASP A 528 15.16 -49.53 7.58
N ASN A 529 16.10 -48.79 6.97
CA ASN A 529 16.48 -48.92 5.57
C ASN A 529 15.28 -48.81 4.61
N ASP A 530 14.33 -47.93 4.93
CA ASP A 530 13.11 -47.75 4.14
C ASP A 530 13.43 -47.31 2.69
N PRO A 531 13.05 -48.09 1.66
CA PRO A 531 13.43 -47.83 0.27
C PRO A 531 12.94 -46.47 -0.25
N ALA A 532 11.77 -46.00 0.20
CA ALA A 532 11.21 -44.73 -0.21
C ALA A 532 12.02 -43.55 0.35
N SER A 533 12.39 -43.61 1.64
CA SER A 533 13.22 -42.59 2.30
C SER A 533 14.64 -42.56 1.74
N VAL A 534 15.23 -43.73 1.46
CA VAL A 534 16.55 -43.84 0.80
C VAL A 534 16.55 -43.19 -0.58
N LYS A 535 15.55 -43.51 -1.42
CA LYS A 535 15.42 -42.92 -2.76
C LYS A 535 15.24 -41.40 -2.70
N ALA A 536 14.43 -40.91 -1.76
CA ALA A 536 14.19 -39.48 -1.58
C ALA A 536 15.47 -38.73 -1.17
N LEU A 537 16.27 -39.30 -0.24
CA LEU A 537 17.52 -38.68 0.21
C LEU A 537 18.62 -38.70 -0.86
N LEU A 538 18.70 -39.77 -1.66
CA LEU A 538 19.64 -39.84 -2.78
C LEU A 538 19.31 -38.82 -3.89
N ALA A 539 18.02 -38.51 -4.08
CA ALA A 539 17.56 -37.51 -5.05
C ALA A 539 17.64 -36.06 -4.52
N ASP A 540 17.77 -35.86 -3.20
CA ASP A 540 17.83 -34.53 -2.60
C ASP A 540 19.25 -33.93 -2.76
N PRO A 541 19.38 -32.78 -3.43
CA PRO A 541 20.66 -32.09 -3.60
C PRO A 541 21.32 -31.71 -2.28
N ASN A 542 20.54 -31.51 -1.22
CA ASN A 542 21.02 -31.03 0.08
C ASN A 542 21.45 -32.15 1.04
N THR A 543 21.31 -33.43 0.63
CA THR A 543 21.79 -34.55 1.45
C THR A 543 23.32 -34.59 1.43
N PRO A 544 24.01 -34.69 2.59
CA PRO A 544 25.46 -34.80 2.64
C PRO A 544 25.96 -35.99 1.81
N GLU A 545 27.03 -35.80 1.02
CA GLU A 545 27.59 -36.85 0.15
C GLU A 545 28.01 -38.10 0.94
N GLN A 546 28.52 -37.92 2.16
CA GLN A 546 28.85 -39.03 3.06
C GLN A 546 27.61 -39.89 3.38
N LEU A 547 26.45 -39.27 3.61
CA LEU A 547 25.21 -39.99 3.84
C LEU A 547 24.72 -40.68 2.56
N LYS A 548 24.84 -40.04 1.40
CA LYS A 548 24.49 -40.65 0.11
C LYS A 548 25.34 -41.90 -0.18
N THR A 549 26.65 -41.83 0.07
CA THR A 549 27.55 -42.99 -0.16
C THR A 549 27.18 -44.19 0.73
N VAL A 550 26.87 -43.97 2.00
CA VAL A 550 26.44 -45.02 2.94
C VAL A 550 25.10 -45.63 2.49
N LEU A 551 24.13 -44.80 2.11
CA LEU A 551 22.82 -45.27 1.66
C LEU A 551 22.89 -46.00 0.31
N ALA A 552 23.73 -45.53 -0.63
CA ALA A 552 23.95 -46.17 -1.92
C ALA A 552 24.65 -47.53 -1.79
N ALA A 553 25.50 -47.71 -0.77
CA ALA A 553 26.18 -48.97 -0.46
C ALA A 553 25.29 -50.01 0.26
N GLY A 554 23.98 -49.76 0.38
CA GLY A 554 23.03 -50.66 1.05
C GLY A 554 22.82 -50.38 2.54
N GLY A 555 23.28 -49.22 3.02
CA GLY A 555 23.07 -48.74 4.38
C GLY A 555 24.02 -49.34 5.42
N ILE A 556 23.76 -49.02 6.68
CA ILE A 556 24.62 -49.40 7.82
C ILE A 556 24.67 -50.93 8.00
N ASP A 557 23.57 -51.63 7.72
CA ASP A 557 23.51 -53.09 7.83
C ASP A 557 24.48 -53.77 6.85
N ALA A 558 24.51 -53.30 5.60
CA ALA A 558 25.39 -53.84 4.57
C ALA A 558 26.86 -53.58 4.90
N GLN A 559 27.18 -52.38 5.41
CA GLN A 559 28.54 -52.01 5.80
C GLN A 559 29.04 -52.83 7.00
N VAL A 560 28.20 -53.01 8.03
CA VAL A 560 28.53 -53.84 9.19
C VAL A 560 28.67 -55.30 8.76
N LYS A 561 27.74 -55.81 7.94
CA LYS A 561 27.81 -57.18 7.41
C LYS A 561 29.09 -57.42 6.62
N ALA A 562 29.46 -56.55 5.69
CA ALA A 562 30.69 -56.69 4.91
C ALA A 562 31.96 -56.75 5.79
N GLY A 563 32.01 -55.96 6.87
CA GLY A 563 33.09 -56.00 7.84
C GLY A 563 33.16 -57.34 8.59
N PHE A 564 32.01 -57.84 9.06
CA PHE A 564 31.92 -59.14 9.75
C PHE A 564 32.18 -60.33 8.82
N ASP A 565 31.72 -60.29 7.56
CA ASP A 565 32.00 -61.29 6.54
C ASP A 565 33.51 -61.39 6.24
N GLY A 566 34.22 -60.25 6.21
CA GLY A 566 35.68 -60.21 6.09
C GLY A 566 36.41 -60.85 7.28
N VAL A 567 35.93 -60.59 8.50
CA VAL A 567 36.44 -61.23 9.73
C VAL A 567 36.19 -62.74 9.71
N LEU A 568 34.99 -63.18 9.29
CA LEU A 568 34.64 -64.59 9.17
C LEU A 568 35.52 -65.30 8.14
N ALA A 569 35.78 -64.68 6.98
CA ALA A 569 36.66 -65.22 5.96
C ALA A 569 38.10 -65.40 6.49
N GLY A 570 38.62 -64.41 7.24
CA GLY A 570 39.91 -64.50 7.91
C GLY A 570 39.99 -65.62 8.95
N ILE A 571 38.96 -65.76 9.79
CA ILE A 571 38.89 -66.85 10.77
C ILE A 571 38.77 -68.21 10.08
N THR A 572 37.96 -68.31 9.01
CA THR A 572 37.78 -69.56 8.25
C THR A 572 39.09 -70.02 7.61
N ALA A 573 39.87 -69.10 7.04
CA ALA A 573 41.18 -69.40 6.49
C ALA A 573 42.15 -69.91 7.57
N ALA A 574 42.14 -69.31 8.77
CA ALA A 574 43.00 -69.72 9.87
C ALA A 574 42.60 -71.07 10.47
N VAL A 575 41.30 -71.34 10.67
CA VAL A 575 40.82 -72.63 11.19
C VAL A 575 41.10 -73.75 10.18
N ARG A 576 40.89 -73.51 8.88
CA ARG A 576 41.17 -74.51 7.82
C ARG A 576 42.67 -74.73 7.57
N SER A 577 43.54 -73.79 7.95
CA SER A 577 45.00 -73.96 7.85
C SER A 577 45.56 -75.03 8.80
N GLY A 578 44.81 -75.41 9.86
CA GLY A 578 45.22 -76.41 10.85
C GLY A 578 46.40 -76.00 11.73
N GLN A 579 46.92 -74.77 11.60
CA GLN A 579 48.07 -74.28 12.37
C GLN A 579 47.62 -73.54 13.64
N PRO A 580 48.01 -73.98 14.85
CA PRO A 580 47.64 -73.33 16.10
C PRO A 580 48.09 -71.86 16.20
N GLY A 581 49.21 -71.51 15.54
CA GLY A 581 49.74 -70.15 15.51
C GLY A 581 48.87 -69.13 14.76
N ALA A 582 48.07 -69.58 13.77
CA ALA A 582 47.20 -68.69 12.99
C ALA A 582 46.03 -68.15 13.81
N LEU A 583 45.48 -68.96 14.72
CA LEU A 583 44.42 -68.55 15.65
C LEU A 583 44.94 -67.58 16.73
N GLY A 584 46.18 -67.77 17.18
CA GLY A 584 46.86 -66.84 18.09
C GLY A 584 47.08 -65.46 17.46
N ALA A 585 47.47 -65.42 16.19
CA ALA A 585 47.64 -64.16 15.44
C ALA A 585 46.30 -63.41 15.23
N LEU A 586 45.21 -64.14 14.96
CA LEU A 586 43.85 -63.56 14.87
C LEU A 586 43.31 -63.09 16.22
N ALA A 587 43.59 -63.81 17.31
CA ALA A 587 43.23 -63.38 18.66
C ALA A 587 44.00 -62.10 19.10
N ALA A 588 45.17 -61.84 18.52
CA ALA A 588 45.92 -60.61 18.70
C ALA A 588 45.44 -59.46 17.79
N ASN A 589 44.61 -59.72 16.78
CA ASN A 589 44.11 -58.69 15.87
C ASN A 589 43.08 -57.78 16.57
N PRO A 590 43.33 -56.46 16.70
CA PRO A 590 42.39 -55.52 17.33
C PRO A 590 41.02 -55.41 16.64
N GLN A 591 40.93 -55.77 15.37
CA GLN A 591 39.70 -55.69 14.57
C GLN A 591 38.71 -56.83 14.87
N VAL A 592 39.14 -57.88 15.59
CA VAL A 592 38.25 -58.97 16.01
C VAL A 592 37.53 -58.57 17.32
N PRO A 593 36.19 -58.69 17.40
CA PRO A 593 35.44 -58.32 18.60
C PRO A 593 36.00 -58.98 19.87
N ALA A 594 36.09 -58.24 20.98
CA ALA A 594 36.74 -58.72 22.21
C ALA A 594 36.13 -60.03 22.75
N ALA A 595 34.80 -60.18 22.65
CA ALA A 595 34.10 -61.41 23.00
C ALA A 595 34.54 -62.61 22.14
N LEU A 596 34.84 -62.38 20.86
CA LEU A 596 35.35 -63.38 19.94
C LEU A 596 36.83 -63.68 20.15
N ARG A 597 37.65 -62.68 20.49
CA ARG A 597 39.07 -62.89 20.86
C ARG A 597 39.19 -63.83 22.06
N ALA A 598 38.35 -63.66 23.08
CA ALA A 598 38.29 -64.55 24.24
C ALA A 598 37.82 -65.97 23.89
N GLN A 599 36.91 -66.12 22.91
CA GLN A 599 36.48 -67.43 22.43
C GLN A 599 37.57 -68.11 21.58
N LEU A 600 38.32 -67.36 20.77
CA LEU A 600 39.40 -67.86 19.92
C LEU A 600 40.59 -68.41 20.74
N THR A 601 40.91 -67.79 21.88
CA THR A 601 41.95 -68.27 22.80
C THR A 601 41.56 -69.48 23.63
N GLN A 602 40.25 -69.79 23.73
CA GLN A 602 39.71 -70.94 24.46
C GLN A 602 39.53 -72.20 23.60
N ILE A 603 39.84 -72.13 22.29
CA ILE A 603 39.71 -73.28 21.39
C ILE A 603 40.85 -74.27 21.68
N PRO A 604 40.56 -75.53 22.04
CA PRO A 604 41.59 -76.54 22.25
C PRO A 604 42.39 -76.77 20.95
N PRO A 605 43.74 -76.86 20.99
CA PRO A 605 44.55 -77.09 19.79
C PRO A 605 44.20 -78.39 19.04
N GLN A 606 43.60 -79.36 19.74
CA GLN A 606 43.14 -80.65 19.21
C GLN A 606 41.81 -80.55 18.46
N ALA A 607 41.03 -79.48 18.65
CA ALA A 607 39.72 -79.30 18.01
C ALA A 607 39.84 -78.86 16.54
N ILE A 608 41.01 -78.39 16.11
CA ILE A 608 41.27 -77.86 14.75
C ILE A 608 42.08 -78.82 13.87
N THR A 609 42.43 -80.01 14.38
CA THR A 609 43.21 -81.03 13.66
C THR A 609 42.35 -82.05 12.91
N THR A 610 41.04 -82.09 13.20
CA THR A 610 40.07 -82.96 12.52
C THR A 610 39.01 -82.13 11.79
N THR A 611 38.56 -82.58 10.62
CA THR A 611 37.55 -81.87 9.82
C THR A 611 36.26 -81.63 10.60
N GLN A 612 35.82 -82.62 11.39
CA GLN A 612 34.62 -82.53 12.21
C GLN A 612 34.75 -81.52 13.37
N GLY A 613 35.95 -81.40 13.95
CA GLY A 613 36.24 -80.39 14.97
C GLY A 613 36.34 -78.98 14.40
N GLN A 614 36.94 -78.83 13.20
CA GLN A 614 36.99 -77.56 12.47
C GLN A 614 35.58 -77.04 12.15
N ASP A 615 34.68 -77.91 11.68
CA ASP A 615 33.29 -77.54 11.38
C ASP A 615 32.51 -77.15 12.64
N ALA A 616 32.71 -77.85 13.76
CA ALA A 616 32.08 -77.50 15.04
C ALA A 616 32.58 -76.16 15.60
N VAL A 617 33.87 -75.86 15.46
CA VAL A 617 34.47 -74.58 15.84
C VAL A 617 33.94 -73.45 14.95
N LEU A 618 33.89 -73.66 13.63
CA LEU A 618 33.35 -72.67 12.69
C LEU A 618 31.87 -72.39 12.95
N ALA A 619 31.05 -73.41 13.23
CA ALA A 619 29.63 -73.23 13.54
C ALA A 619 29.40 -72.42 14.82
N ARG A 620 30.21 -72.67 15.88
CA ARG A 620 30.14 -71.92 17.14
C ARG A 620 30.60 -70.46 16.96
N ILE A 621 31.69 -70.25 16.24
CA ILE A 621 32.21 -68.91 15.92
C ILE A 621 31.20 -68.16 15.06
N SER A 622 30.63 -68.77 14.02
CA SER A 622 29.65 -68.11 13.15
C SER A 622 28.40 -67.71 13.92
N ALA A 623 27.92 -68.53 14.86
CA ALA A 623 26.78 -68.18 15.71
C ALA A 623 27.10 -66.98 16.63
N GLY A 624 28.30 -66.96 17.24
CA GLY A 624 28.77 -65.84 18.05
C GLY A 624 28.98 -64.55 17.24
N LEU A 625 29.48 -64.69 16.00
CA LEU A 625 29.72 -63.59 15.08
C LEU A 625 28.41 -62.97 14.59
N ASN A 626 27.40 -63.79 14.27
CA ASN A 626 26.07 -63.33 13.87
C ASN A 626 25.37 -62.55 15.00
N ALA A 627 25.48 -63.03 16.25
CA ALA A 627 24.93 -62.32 17.41
C ALA A 627 25.66 -60.98 17.67
N ALA A 628 26.99 -60.97 17.56
CA ALA A 628 27.80 -59.75 17.68
C ALA A 628 27.53 -58.75 16.54
N GLN A 629 27.31 -59.24 15.31
CA GLN A 629 26.96 -58.43 14.15
C GLN A 629 25.62 -57.73 14.35
N ALA A 630 24.59 -58.43 14.84
CA ALA A 630 23.28 -57.84 15.10
C ALA A 630 23.34 -56.71 16.15
N SER A 631 24.13 -56.91 17.22
CA SER A 631 24.36 -55.90 18.25
C SER A 631 25.16 -54.70 17.72
N ALA A 632 26.23 -54.97 16.95
CA ALA A 632 27.05 -53.93 16.32
C ALA A 632 26.27 -53.10 15.29
N ALA A 633 25.42 -53.73 14.49
CA ALA A 633 24.53 -53.05 13.54
C ALA A 633 23.54 -52.15 14.28
N THR A 634 22.94 -52.62 15.37
CA THR A 634 22.01 -51.82 16.19
C THR A 634 22.72 -50.61 16.80
N GLN A 635 23.90 -50.79 17.40
CA GLN A 635 24.69 -49.68 17.97
C GLN A 635 25.15 -48.68 16.91
N ALA A 636 25.60 -49.16 15.75
CA ALA A 636 26.02 -48.31 14.64
C ALA A 636 24.85 -47.49 14.09
N LYS A 637 23.67 -48.10 13.93
CA LYS A 637 22.43 -47.41 13.55
C LYS A 637 22.05 -46.33 14.55
N THR A 638 22.02 -46.66 15.85
CA THR A 638 21.69 -45.68 16.90
C THR A 638 22.66 -44.51 16.86
N LYS A 639 23.98 -44.75 16.83
CA LYS A 639 24.98 -43.67 16.75
C LYS A 639 24.82 -42.81 15.49
N ALA A 640 24.55 -43.42 14.33
CA ALA A 640 24.37 -42.68 13.09
C ALA A 640 23.09 -41.85 13.08
N VAL A 641 21.98 -42.39 13.60
CA VAL A 641 20.73 -41.67 13.79
C VAL A 641 20.94 -40.52 14.76
N ASP A 642 21.53 -40.76 15.93
CA ASP A 642 21.76 -39.73 16.95
C ASP A 642 22.65 -38.59 16.41
N ALA A 643 23.72 -38.92 15.69
CA ALA A 643 24.58 -37.93 15.05
C ALA A 643 23.84 -37.10 13.99
N ALA A 644 23.01 -37.75 13.17
CA ALA A 644 22.25 -37.07 12.13
C ALA A 644 21.13 -36.18 12.70
N VAL A 645 20.38 -36.67 13.71
CA VAL A 645 19.35 -35.91 14.41
C VAL A 645 19.97 -34.71 15.13
N SER A 646 21.09 -34.89 15.82
CA SER A 646 21.79 -33.79 16.49
C SER A 646 22.28 -32.70 15.52
N ALA A 647 22.75 -33.08 14.33
CA ALA A 647 23.12 -32.13 13.29
C ALA A 647 21.90 -31.33 12.77
N ILE A 648 20.74 -31.99 12.61
CA ILE A 648 19.48 -31.33 12.21
C ILE A 648 18.99 -30.39 13.31
N GLU A 649 19.06 -30.78 14.58
CA GLU A 649 18.68 -29.91 15.71
C GLU A 649 19.58 -28.69 15.84
N SER A 650 20.89 -28.86 15.63
CA SER A 650 21.84 -27.74 15.58
C SER A 650 21.49 -26.77 14.45
N SER A 651 21.27 -27.30 13.24
CA SER A 651 20.84 -26.50 12.09
C SER A 651 19.49 -25.81 12.33
N ARG A 652 18.51 -26.52 12.93
CA ARG A 652 17.20 -25.98 13.31
C ARG A 652 17.37 -24.76 14.21
N THR A 653 18.19 -24.88 15.26
CA THR A 653 18.43 -23.78 16.20
C THR A 653 19.06 -22.58 15.49
N SER A 654 20.08 -22.79 14.65
CA SER A 654 20.70 -21.73 13.86
C SER A 654 19.75 -21.06 12.88
N ILE A 655 18.93 -21.83 12.16
CA ILE A 655 17.97 -21.31 11.19
C ILE A 655 16.87 -20.52 11.89
N LEU A 656 16.30 -21.04 12.98
CA LEU A 656 15.26 -20.33 13.74
C LEU A 656 15.79 -19.03 14.35
N HIS A 657 17.02 -19.04 14.85
CA HIS A 657 17.70 -17.83 15.34
C HIS A 657 17.97 -16.83 14.21
N ALA A 658 18.42 -17.28 13.03
CA ALA A 658 18.59 -16.42 11.87
C ALA A 658 17.26 -15.81 11.39
N ILE A 659 16.16 -16.56 11.45
CA ILE A 659 14.81 -16.07 11.17
C ILE A 659 14.39 -14.99 12.19
N ASP A 660 14.72 -15.16 13.48
CA ASP A 660 14.45 -14.13 14.51
C ASP A 660 15.25 -12.86 14.29
N VAL A 661 16.53 -12.99 13.98
CA VAL A 661 17.41 -11.86 13.70
C VAL A 661 16.93 -11.11 12.45
N PHE A 662 16.61 -11.83 11.37
CA PHE A 662 16.03 -11.23 10.18
C PHE A 662 14.68 -10.58 10.47
N GLY A 663 13.81 -11.23 11.23
CA GLY A 663 12.50 -10.70 11.58
C GLY A 663 12.59 -9.42 12.42
N THR A 664 13.52 -9.36 13.36
CA THR A 664 13.80 -8.16 14.16
C THR A 664 14.37 -7.05 13.27
N GLY A 665 15.34 -7.39 12.41
CA GLY A 665 15.92 -6.47 11.44
C GLY A 665 14.88 -5.93 10.44
N PHE A 666 13.94 -6.76 9.99
CA PHE A 666 12.82 -6.36 9.14
C PHE A 666 11.90 -5.35 9.84
N LYS A 667 11.55 -5.60 11.11
CA LYS A 667 10.75 -4.65 11.90
C LYS A 667 11.47 -3.32 12.10
N LEU A 668 12.77 -3.34 12.38
CA LEU A 668 13.63 -2.15 12.47
C LEU A 668 13.65 -1.38 11.16
N ALA A 669 14.00 -2.06 10.06
CA ALA A 669 14.04 -1.50 8.71
C ALA A 669 12.73 -0.79 8.33
N LEU A 670 11.60 -1.44 8.59
CA LEU A 670 10.28 -0.88 8.30
C LEU A 670 9.96 0.29 9.21
N THR A 671 10.32 0.21 10.50
CA THR A 671 10.13 1.32 11.46
C THR A 671 10.92 2.55 11.04
N ASP A 672 12.18 2.37 10.64
CA ASP A 672 13.04 3.46 10.20
C ASP A 672 12.56 4.07 8.88
N ALA A 673 12.16 3.23 7.91
CA ALA A 673 11.58 3.70 6.67
C ALA A 673 10.32 4.57 6.90
N VAL A 674 9.40 4.13 7.77
CA VAL A 674 8.20 4.93 8.13
C VAL A 674 8.60 6.18 8.90
N SER A 675 9.58 6.11 9.81
CA SER A 675 10.05 7.27 10.56
C SER A 675 10.65 8.35 9.65
N VAL A 676 11.43 7.95 8.64
CA VAL A 676 11.97 8.86 7.61
C VAL A 676 10.85 9.53 6.83
N VAL A 677 9.80 8.79 6.45
CA VAL A 677 8.61 9.37 5.80
C VAL A 677 7.99 10.48 6.66
N PHE A 678 7.86 10.27 7.97
CA PHE A 678 7.33 11.29 8.87
C PHE A 678 8.25 12.50 9.04
N ARG A 679 9.56 12.28 9.14
CA ARG A 679 10.56 13.36 9.26
C ARG A 679 10.63 14.21 7.99
N VAL A 680 10.55 13.60 6.81
CA VAL A 680 10.53 14.35 5.54
C VAL A 680 9.16 15.00 5.30
N GLY A 681 8.07 14.31 5.63
CA GLY A 681 6.72 14.89 5.63
C GLY A 681 6.60 16.10 6.55
N LEU A 682 7.30 16.11 7.69
CA LEU A 682 7.37 17.25 8.60
C LEU A 682 7.93 18.49 7.90
N ILE A 683 8.92 18.36 7.02
CA ILE A 683 9.47 19.48 6.25
C ILE A 683 8.37 20.11 5.38
N ALA A 684 7.55 19.29 4.72
CA ALA A 684 6.41 19.78 3.94
C ALA A 684 5.38 20.52 4.81
N VAL A 685 5.10 20.00 6.02
CA VAL A 685 4.20 20.65 6.99
C VAL A 685 4.78 21.98 7.48
N VAL A 686 6.09 22.04 7.80
CA VAL A 686 6.78 23.25 8.25
C VAL A 686 6.77 24.31 7.15
N LEU A 687 7.09 23.94 5.90
CA LEU A 687 7.02 24.86 4.77
C LEU A 687 5.57 25.33 4.54
N GLY A 688 4.59 24.43 4.68
CA GLY A 688 3.17 24.76 4.62
C GLY A 688 2.79 25.78 5.69
N PHE A 689 3.24 25.58 6.94
CA PHE A 689 3.05 26.49 8.08
C PHE A 689 3.68 27.87 7.84
N LEU A 690 4.93 27.92 7.35
CA LEU A 690 5.60 29.17 7.01
C LEU A 690 4.83 29.93 5.92
N ALA A 691 4.34 29.22 4.90
CA ALA A 691 3.48 29.83 3.88
C ALA A 691 2.18 30.38 4.51
N THR A 692 1.53 29.65 5.43
CA THR A 692 0.34 30.14 6.14
C THR A 692 0.59 31.39 6.98
N LEU A 693 1.75 31.52 7.60
CA LEU A 693 2.09 32.71 8.39
C LEU A 693 2.12 33.96 7.52
N ILE A 694 2.63 33.85 6.29
CA ILE A 694 2.73 34.92 5.31
C ILE A 694 1.37 35.23 4.66
N LEU A 695 0.37 34.35 4.79
CA LEU A 695 -0.95 34.51 4.19
C LEU A 695 -1.67 35.76 4.74
N PRO A 696 -2.04 36.74 3.88
CA PRO A 696 -2.76 37.93 4.33
C PRO A 696 -4.13 37.57 4.90
N GLN A 697 -4.52 38.20 6.01
CA GLN A 697 -5.80 37.91 6.66
C GLN A 697 -6.89 38.81 6.10
N VAL A 698 -7.76 38.26 5.24
CA VAL A 698 -8.95 38.97 4.73
C VAL A 698 -10.15 38.68 5.63
N PRO A 699 -10.87 39.70 6.17
CA PRO A 699 -12.05 39.49 6.99
C PRO A 699 -13.16 38.73 6.22
N LEU A 700 -13.92 37.88 6.93
CA LEU A 700 -15.00 37.09 6.33
C LEU A 700 -16.20 37.99 6.01
N ARG A 701 -16.69 37.94 4.76
CA ARG A 701 -17.83 38.75 4.31
C ARG A 701 -19.13 38.27 4.99
N ARG A 702 -19.90 39.21 5.59
CA ARG A 702 -21.25 38.95 6.15
C ARG A 702 -22.37 39.05 5.10
N ARG A 703 -22.13 39.70 3.95
CA ARG A 703 -23.04 39.77 2.79
C ARG A 703 -22.23 39.75 1.48
N ALA A 704 -22.84 39.29 0.39
CA ALA A 704 -22.26 39.30 -0.95
C ALA A 704 -22.24 40.72 -1.53
N GLY A 705 -21.28 41.55 -1.11
CA GLY A 705 -21.03 42.91 -1.62
C GLY A 705 -19.62 43.06 -2.21
N PRO A 706 -19.30 44.22 -2.83
CA PRO A 706 -18.02 44.47 -3.48
C PRO A 706 -16.82 44.34 -2.53
N MET A 707 -15.65 44.03 -3.08
CA MET A 707 -14.44 43.73 -2.30
C MET A 707 -14.02 44.91 -1.42
N PRO A 708 -13.80 44.72 -0.10
CA PRO A 708 -13.02 45.67 0.66
C PRO A 708 -11.57 45.59 0.17
N VAL A 709 -10.95 46.75 -0.06
CA VAL A 709 -9.53 46.87 -0.38
C VAL A 709 -8.76 46.34 0.83
N ALA A 710 -7.80 45.43 0.61
CA ALA A 710 -6.91 44.97 1.66
C ALA A 710 -6.00 46.16 2.08
N GLU A 711 -6.04 46.52 3.36
CA GLU A 711 -5.04 47.41 3.97
C GLU A 711 -3.69 46.69 4.15
#